data_AF-A0A520C0Y7-F1
#
_entry.id   AF-A0A520C0Y7-F1
#
_cell.length_a   1.000
_cell.length_b   1.000
_cell.length_c   1.000
_cell.angle_alpha   90.00
_cell.angle_beta   90.00
_cell.angle_gamma   90.00
#
_symmetry.space_group_name_H-M   'P 1'
#
loop_
_entity.id
_entity.type
_entity.pdbx_description
1 polymer ?
#
loop_
_entity_poly.entity_id
_entity_poly.type
_entity_poly.pdbx_seq_one_letter_code
_entity_poly.pdbx_strand_id
1 'polypeptide(L)'
;MARGNDVQLGGITDLNLLADIKPGFVDALEVVTYVDRLRRVLRTLNGLRLGSRESTAPASPYTDIVARWRIVHSFRWSIVDGVNGSPDRLLLSVNFDGGWEPYMRVIWDQLGSTLDLMLCHTEGYTLSRDCSFEAYARWVRAHEVSADFLFIESGRTVGDAEYLAALEAAQRGHASELAFNRLRAPASGETRPLPASPEERFAMAARGLVPLAGLFTLQRYFGARAPDHACLLRATHDILFELRELDTARQFPNDGGKTAGGLLRQRHYEMLGWFEQPLPEPPVKARELSLKPGDLQACILSKPPGNRGGLVMLRVAQASQAVAWLSTAPVSRDDDDVDKPGVWRQVALTLSGLKALGVPAARLERFPQAFKEGMAARAGLLGDVRHNHPSHWALAPHLNGVDRIDPANAHVLVQLRFPATEPGEAFTAADDRRLRELADALTAGTGLALMAIEPMRSNGADKEHFGFKDGISQPQLAASVTGQPQLSGAAGQSWDDTVKTGEVLQGFPTERDKGYAVPEQPDALLDRGSFLVVRKLRQYTGRFSRRTYLEAKRLGLDHDLVLAKLMGRWQDGRPLAAPEAGSGNDFNYAKDPQGAACPFHAHIRRANPRDLAGTAFSRNRMPRILRRGMSYGAPVHPDAPDDDDRGLVFMAYNAHLAEQFEVVQRWISGGNASGGYSGQPDPLLGVVDGSAGRRLFPFEHAGQTHEVDLGPEPFVTLQWGA
;
A
#
# COMPACT_ATOMS: atom_id res chain seq x y z
N MET A 1 -13.65 0.98 -26.02
CA MET A 1 -13.26 -0.18 -25.19
C MET A 1 -11.79 0.01 -24.84
N ALA A 2 -11.49 0.44 -23.62
CA ALA A 2 -10.11 0.66 -23.18
C ALA A 2 -9.45 -0.71 -22.95
N ARG A 3 -8.22 -0.89 -23.44
CA ARG A 3 -7.35 -2.06 -23.16
C ARG A 3 -6.83 -1.99 -21.72
N GLY A 4 -7.72 -2.00 -20.75
CA GLY A 4 -7.36 -1.96 -19.35
C GLY A 4 -8.40 -2.73 -18.59
N ASN A 5 -8.12 -3.99 -18.34
CA ASN A 5 -8.71 -4.76 -17.26
C ASN A 5 -7.62 -5.76 -16.90
N ASP A 6 -6.81 -5.44 -15.90
CA ASP A 6 -5.97 -6.45 -15.24
C ASP A 6 -6.90 -7.63 -14.92
N VAL A 7 -6.56 -8.81 -15.43
CA VAL A 7 -7.40 -9.99 -15.20
C VAL A 7 -7.14 -10.43 -13.76
N GLN A 8 -8.21 -10.41 -12.96
CA GLN A 8 -8.13 -10.65 -11.53
C GLN A 8 -9.34 -11.42 -11.04
N LEU A 9 -9.15 -12.19 -9.97
CA LEU A 9 -10.23 -12.87 -9.27
C LEU A 9 -9.91 -13.00 -7.79
N GLY A 10 -10.88 -12.69 -6.93
CA GLY A 10 -10.73 -12.83 -5.48
C GLY A 10 -9.59 -12.00 -4.88
N GLY A 11 -9.22 -10.90 -5.54
CA GLY A 11 -8.10 -10.05 -5.12
C GLY A 11 -6.72 -10.62 -5.47
N ILE A 12 -6.62 -11.62 -6.33
CA ILE A 12 -5.35 -12.07 -6.93
C ILE A 12 -5.30 -11.55 -8.38
N THR A 13 -4.21 -10.89 -8.75
CA THR A 13 -3.97 -10.42 -10.13
C THR A 13 -3.02 -11.34 -10.88
N ASP A 14 -3.20 -11.36 -12.19
CA ASP A 14 -2.30 -11.98 -13.14
C ASP A 14 -1.53 -10.91 -13.93
N LEU A 15 -0.24 -11.14 -14.13
CA LEU A 15 0.60 -10.34 -15.02
C LEU A 15 1.36 -11.30 -15.95
N ASN A 16 1.15 -11.13 -17.25
CA ASN A 16 1.98 -11.78 -18.26
C ASN A 16 2.75 -10.74 -19.04
N LEU A 17 4.05 -10.99 -19.25
CA LEU A 17 4.90 -10.16 -20.09
C LEU A 17 5.45 -11.00 -21.22
N LEU A 18 5.44 -10.47 -22.43
CA LEU A 18 6.08 -11.08 -23.59
C LEU A 18 7.05 -10.08 -24.21
N ALA A 19 8.35 -10.34 -24.07
CA ALA A 19 9.41 -9.46 -24.57
C ALA A 19 10.33 -10.19 -25.55
N ASP A 20 10.71 -9.52 -26.63
CA ASP A 20 11.65 -10.05 -27.61
C ASP A 20 13.06 -10.15 -26.98
N ILE A 21 13.72 -11.29 -27.20
CA ILE A 21 15.10 -11.52 -26.77
C ILE A 21 16.04 -10.89 -27.82
N LYS A 22 17.08 -10.20 -27.35
CA LYS A 22 18.10 -9.57 -28.19
C LYS A 22 18.71 -10.61 -29.16
N PRO A 23 18.85 -10.30 -30.45
CA PRO A 23 19.51 -11.21 -31.39
C PRO A 23 21.03 -11.21 -31.18
N GLY A 24 21.71 -12.23 -31.71
CA GLY A 24 23.17 -12.27 -31.80
C GLY A 24 23.89 -12.79 -30.54
N PHE A 25 25.17 -12.45 -30.45
CA PHE A 25 26.10 -12.93 -29.41
C PHE A 25 26.25 -11.92 -28.28
N VAL A 26 26.47 -12.42 -27.07
CA VAL A 26 26.79 -11.60 -25.90
C VAL A 26 28.29 -11.30 -25.87
N ASP A 27 28.69 -10.20 -25.23
CA ASP A 27 30.10 -9.96 -24.87
C ASP A 27 30.45 -10.87 -23.68
N ALA A 28 31.20 -11.95 -23.95
CA ALA A 28 31.56 -12.99 -23.01
C ALA A 28 32.90 -13.64 -23.37
N LEU A 29 33.45 -14.41 -22.42
CA LEU A 29 34.65 -15.20 -22.63
C LEU A 29 34.41 -16.37 -23.63
N GLU A 30 33.20 -16.91 -23.65
CA GLU A 30 32.76 -17.97 -24.55
C GLU A 30 31.78 -17.41 -25.60
N VAL A 31 31.85 -17.91 -26.84
CA VAL A 31 30.91 -17.54 -27.91
C VAL A 31 29.53 -18.14 -27.59
N VAL A 32 28.61 -17.29 -27.15
CA VAL A 32 27.25 -17.70 -26.75
C VAL A 32 26.23 -16.64 -27.16
N THR A 33 25.04 -17.07 -27.56
CA THR A 33 23.94 -16.17 -27.92
C THR A 33 23.24 -15.62 -26.67
N TYR A 34 22.46 -14.54 -26.82
CA TYR A 34 21.61 -14.04 -25.72
C TYR A 34 20.62 -15.10 -25.22
N VAL A 35 19.98 -15.85 -26.12
CA VAL A 35 19.03 -16.91 -25.77
C VAL A 35 19.71 -18.06 -25.02
N ASP A 36 20.91 -18.46 -25.44
CA ASP A 36 21.67 -19.52 -24.76
C ASP A 36 22.14 -19.09 -23.37
N ARG A 37 22.62 -17.84 -23.22
CA ARG A 37 23.01 -17.30 -21.91
C ARG A 37 21.79 -17.23 -20.98
N LEU A 38 20.66 -16.73 -21.46
CA LEU A 38 19.41 -16.68 -20.68
C LEU A 38 18.96 -18.07 -20.25
N ARG A 39 19.00 -19.05 -21.14
CA ARG A 39 18.63 -20.44 -20.85
C ARG A 39 19.54 -21.05 -19.78
N ARG A 40 20.85 -20.75 -19.80
CA ARG A 40 21.79 -21.15 -18.75
C ARG A 40 21.46 -20.48 -17.41
N VAL A 41 21.21 -19.17 -17.41
CA VAL A 41 20.78 -18.42 -16.21
C VAL A 41 19.54 -19.04 -15.59
N LEU A 42 18.46 -19.22 -16.36
CA LEU A 42 17.20 -19.77 -15.86
C LEU A 42 17.36 -21.20 -15.32
N ARG A 43 18.14 -22.05 -16.01
CA ARG A 43 18.44 -23.41 -15.55
C ARG A 43 19.24 -23.43 -14.26
N THR A 44 20.24 -22.55 -14.12
CA THR A 44 21.01 -22.42 -12.87
C THR A 44 20.08 -22.00 -11.74
N LEU A 45 19.28 -20.94 -11.91
CA LEU A 45 18.34 -20.47 -10.89
C LEU A 45 17.33 -21.56 -10.47
N ASN A 46 16.78 -22.30 -11.44
CA ASN A 46 15.90 -23.44 -11.15
C ASN A 46 16.66 -24.56 -10.41
N GLY A 47 17.89 -24.87 -10.82
CA GLY A 47 18.74 -25.86 -10.15
C GLY A 47 19.05 -25.51 -8.70
N LEU A 48 19.31 -24.22 -8.40
CA LEU A 48 19.48 -23.74 -7.02
C LEU A 48 18.21 -23.96 -6.20
N ARG A 49 17.04 -23.65 -6.77
CA ARG A 49 15.74 -23.82 -6.11
C ARG A 49 15.41 -25.29 -5.86
N LEU A 50 15.63 -26.16 -6.84
CA LEU A 50 15.51 -27.61 -6.69
C LEU A 50 16.45 -28.13 -5.61
N GLY A 51 17.72 -27.73 -5.64
CA GLY A 51 18.70 -28.07 -4.60
C GLY A 51 18.23 -27.65 -3.20
N SER A 52 17.76 -26.41 -3.06
CA SER A 52 17.30 -25.87 -1.78
C SER A 52 16.08 -26.61 -1.20
N ARG A 53 15.18 -27.12 -2.07
CA ARG A 53 13.91 -27.74 -1.65
C ARG A 53 13.92 -29.26 -1.61
N GLU A 54 14.71 -29.91 -2.46
CA GLU A 54 14.64 -31.36 -2.69
C GLU A 54 15.92 -32.10 -2.25
N SER A 55 17.07 -31.43 -2.18
CA SER A 55 18.35 -32.15 -2.09
C SER A 55 18.75 -32.61 -0.69
N THR A 56 18.25 -32.01 0.40
CA THR A 56 18.69 -32.38 1.76
C THR A 56 17.66 -32.17 2.86
N ALA A 57 17.74 -33.03 3.88
CA ALA A 57 17.28 -32.76 5.24
C ALA A 57 18.52 -32.45 6.12
N PRO A 58 18.52 -31.37 6.91
CA PRO A 58 17.44 -30.41 7.10
C PRO A 58 17.29 -29.42 5.93
N ALA A 59 16.11 -28.78 5.84
CA ALA A 59 15.80 -27.77 4.84
C ALA A 59 16.88 -26.67 4.76
N SER A 60 17.06 -26.11 3.56
CA SER A 60 18.03 -25.03 3.33
C SER A 60 17.85 -23.87 4.33
N PRO A 61 18.93 -23.38 4.95
CA PRO A 61 18.87 -22.24 5.85
C PRO A 61 18.76 -20.89 5.11
N TYR A 62 18.86 -20.89 3.77
CA TYR A 62 18.77 -19.70 2.93
C TYR A 62 17.32 -19.44 2.49
N THR A 63 16.89 -18.19 2.57
CA THR A 63 15.56 -17.79 2.13
C THR A 63 15.51 -17.75 0.60
N ASP A 64 14.46 -18.34 0.00
CA ASP A 64 14.20 -18.12 -1.43
C ASP A 64 13.78 -16.67 -1.65
N ILE A 65 14.51 -15.97 -2.53
CA ILE A 65 14.38 -14.53 -2.74
C ILE A 65 12.97 -14.09 -3.16
N VAL A 66 12.25 -14.91 -3.94
CA VAL A 66 10.87 -14.62 -4.36
C VAL A 66 9.92 -14.94 -3.21
N ALA A 67 10.12 -16.06 -2.52
CA ALA A 67 9.27 -16.47 -1.41
C ALA A 67 9.35 -15.50 -0.21
N ARG A 68 10.50 -14.85 0.01
CA ARG A 68 10.70 -13.83 1.05
C ARG A 68 9.63 -12.74 1.02
N TRP A 69 9.10 -12.42 -0.16
CA TRP A 69 8.10 -11.37 -0.33
C TRP A 69 6.68 -11.79 0.03
N ARG A 70 6.36 -13.09 0.09
CA ARG A 70 5.05 -13.63 0.53
C ARG A 70 3.84 -12.99 -0.15
N ILE A 71 3.99 -12.66 -1.44
CA ILE A 71 2.95 -12.02 -2.27
C ILE A 71 2.81 -12.67 -3.63
N VAL A 72 3.66 -13.66 -3.96
CA VAL A 72 3.72 -14.30 -5.27
C VAL A 72 3.27 -15.75 -5.15
N HIS A 73 2.13 -16.10 -5.75
CA HIS A 73 1.62 -17.47 -5.78
C HIS A 73 2.41 -18.35 -6.74
N SER A 74 2.67 -17.81 -7.93
CA SER A 74 3.33 -18.50 -9.03
C SER A 74 4.24 -17.52 -9.75
N PHE A 75 5.41 -17.99 -10.22
CA PHE A 75 6.38 -17.19 -10.94
C PHE A 75 7.06 -18.07 -11.98
N ARG A 76 6.76 -17.84 -13.26
CA ARG A 76 7.20 -18.71 -14.35
C ARG A 76 7.82 -17.90 -15.48
N TRP A 77 9.00 -18.34 -15.91
CA TRP A 77 9.66 -17.88 -17.13
C TRP A 77 9.67 -18.98 -18.18
N SER A 78 9.45 -18.59 -19.43
CA SER A 78 9.55 -19.50 -20.57
C SER A 78 10.18 -18.79 -21.74
N ILE A 79 11.10 -19.46 -22.42
CA ILE A 79 11.61 -18.99 -23.72
C ILE A 79 10.69 -19.60 -24.78
N VAL A 80 10.06 -18.74 -25.57
CA VAL A 80 9.25 -19.11 -26.73
C VAL A 80 10.14 -18.97 -27.95
N ASP A 81 10.52 -20.10 -28.55
CA ASP A 81 11.39 -20.10 -29.72
C ASP A 81 10.70 -19.39 -30.91
N GLY A 82 11.46 -18.57 -31.62
CA GLY A 82 10.99 -17.84 -32.78
C GLY A 82 10.68 -18.77 -33.95
N VAL A 83 9.56 -18.54 -34.64
CA VAL A 83 9.16 -19.29 -35.85
C VAL A 83 9.05 -18.35 -37.03
N ASN A 84 9.43 -18.82 -38.22
CA ASN A 84 9.32 -18.08 -39.50
C ASN A 84 10.01 -16.70 -39.50
N GLY A 85 11.18 -16.59 -38.87
CA GLY A 85 11.94 -15.33 -38.80
C GLY A 85 11.50 -14.38 -37.69
N SER A 86 10.54 -14.79 -36.84
CA SER A 86 10.24 -14.07 -35.59
C SER A 86 11.40 -14.23 -34.59
N PRO A 87 11.67 -13.24 -33.73
CA PRO A 87 12.66 -13.37 -32.67
C PRO A 87 12.22 -14.40 -31.62
N ASP A 88 13.19 -14.99 -30.92
CA ASP A 88 12.92 -15.70 -29.67
C ASP A 88 12.34 -14.71 -28.64
N ARG A 89 11.40 -15.17 -27.82
CA ARG A 89 10.72 -14.31 -26.82
C ARG A 89 10.84 -14.88 -25.43
N LEU A 90 10.92 -13.98 -24.44
CA LEU A 90 10.83 -14.31 -23.03
C LEU A 90 9.40 -14.02 -22.54
N LEU A 91 8.73 -15.07 -22.07
CA LEU A 91 7.41 -15.02 -21.44
C LEU A 91 7.57 -15.07 -19.92
N LEU A 92 7.10 -14.05 -19.23
CA LEU A 92 6.78 -14.08 -17.80
C LEU A 92 5.31 -14.37 -17.62
N SER A 93 4.98 -15.20 -16.63
CA SER A 93 3.61 -15.40 -16.13
C SER A 93 3.69 -15.48 -14.61
N VAL A 94 3.00 -14.57 -13.91
CA VAL A 94 3.09 -14.40 -12.47
C VAL A 94 1.74 -14.04 -11.87
N ASN A 95 1.41 -14.63 -10.71
CA ASN A 95 0.19 -14.32 -9.97
C ASN A 95 0.54 -13.69 -8.62
N PHE A 96 -0.09 -12.56 -8.32
CA PHE A 96 0.15 -11.78 -7.10
C PHE A 96 -1.06 -11.75 -6.18
N ASP A 97 -0.81 -11.82 -4.89
CA ASP A 97 -1.70 -11.23 -3.90
C ASP A 97 -1.87 -9.76 -4.25
N GLY A 98 -3.09 -9.23 -4.40
CA GLY A 98 -3.25 -7.79 -4.63
C GLY A 98 -3.32 -7.39 -6.08
N GLY A 99 -3.46 -6.08 -6.28
CA GLY A 99 -3.05 -5.44 -7.52
C GLY A 99 -1.55 -5.55 -7.65
N TRP A 100 -1.02 -5.76 -8.85
CA TRP A 100 0.41 -5.93 -9.02
C TRP A 100 1.17 -4.61 -8.98
N GLU A 101 0.54 -3.46 -9.29
CA GLU A 101 1.21 -2.16 -9.39
C GLU A 101 1.89 -1.70 -8.08
N PRO A 102 1.28 -1.87 -6.90
CA PRO A 102 1.92 -1.57 -5.62
C PRO A 102 3.18 -2.39 -5.38
N TYR A 103 3.22 -3.62 -5.89
CA TYR A 103 4.38 -4.50 -5.78
C TYR A 103 5.42 -4.22 -6.85
N MET A 104 5.05 -3.65 -7.99
CA MET A 104 5.98 -3.40 -9.08
C MET A 104 7.15 -2.52 -8.64
N ARG A 105 6.92 -1.60 -7.70
CA ARG A 105 7.99 -0.80 -7.12
C ARG A 105 8.90 -1.61 -6.20
N VAL A 106 8.33 -2.56 -5.44
CA VAL A 106 9.10 -3.53 -4.64
C VAL A 106 9.96 -4.39 -5.54
N ILE A 107 9.37 -4.85 -6.64
CA ILE A 107 10.03 -5.66 -7.65
C ILE A 107 11.18 -4.88 -8.27
N TRP A 108 10.94 -3.66 -8.76
CA TRP A 108 11.95 -2.77 -9.34
C TRP A 108 13.08 -2.41 -8.36
N ASP A 109 12.77 -2.21 -7.09
CA ASP A 109 13.78 -1.83 -6.12
C ASP A 109 14.58 -3.03 -5.59
N GLN A 110 13.88 -4.05 -5.11
CA GLN A 110 14.46 -5.09 -4.26
C GLN A 110 14.62 -6.45 -4.94
N LEU A 111 13.76 -6.78 -5.91
CA LEU A 111 13.99 -7.88 -6.85
C LEU A 111 14.72 -7.42 -8.10
N GLY A 112 15.00 -6.12 -8.21
CA GLY A 112 15.49 -5.46 -9.40
C GLY A 112 16.71 -6.16 -9.97
N SER A 113 17.74 -6.41 -9.15
CA SER A 113 18.96 -7.07 -9.61
C SER A 113 18.74 -8.50 -10.08
N THR A 114 17.82 -9.25 -9.43
CA THR A 114 17.50 -10.62 -9.82
C THR A 114 16.74 -10.65 -11.14
N LEU A 115 15.83 -9.71 -11.34
CA LEU A 115 15.15 -9.54 -12.62
C LEU A 115 16.08 -9.00 -13.70
N ASP A 116 17.00 -8.10 -13.37
CA ASP A 116 18.01 -7.56 -14.29
C ASP A 116 18.85 -8.69 -14.86
N LEU A 117 19.22 -9.70 -14.06
CA LEU A 117 19.91 -10.90 -14.53
C LEU A 117 19.12 -11.68 -15.61
N MET A 118 17.79 -11.65 -15.58
CA MET A 118 16.94 -12.29 -16.59
C MET A 118 16.65 -11.35 -17.76
N LEU A 119 16.20 -10.12 -17.46
CA LEU A 119 15.69 -9.13 -18.39
C LEU A 119 16.78 -8.35 -19.14
N CYS A 120 18.05 -8.39 -18.72
CA CYS A 120 19.13 -7.80 -19.50
C CYS A 120 19.28 -8.44 -20.91
N HIS A 121 18.62 -9.57 -21.15
CA HIS A 121 18.58 -10.27 -22.43
C HIS A 121 17.48 -9.78 -23.37
N THR A 122 16.54 -8.94 -22.93
CA THR A 122 15.38 -8.52 -23.74
C THR A 122 15.57 -7.14 -24.36
N GLU A 123 14.95 -6.89 -25.50
CA GLU A 123 15.00 -5.59 -26.17
C GLU A 123 14.31 -4.49 -25.35
N GLY A 124 14.85 -3.27 -25.45
CA GLY A 124 14.28 -2.08 -24.79
C GLY A 124 14.35 -2.05 -23.25
N TYR A 125 14.80 -3.13 -22.60
CA TYR A 125 14.91 -3.18 -21.14
C TYR A 125 16.11 -2.37 -20.64
N THR A 126 15.85 -1.43 -19.74
CA THR A 126 16.88 -0.72 -18.98
C THR A 126 16.94 -1.32 -17.58
N LEU A 127 18.15 -1.55 -17.07
CA LEU A 127 18.33 -2.18 -15.76
C LEU A 127 17.62 -1.37 -14.68
N SER A 128 17.01 -2.07 -13.73
CA SER A 128 16.24 -1.47 -12.64
C SER A 128 17.04 -0.45 -11.81
N ARG A 129 18.37 -0.58 -11.80
CA ARG A 129 19.31 0.34 -11.13
C ARG A 129 19.59 1.61 -11.93
N ASP A 130 19.41 1.56 -13.25
CA ASP A 130 19.81 2.61 -14.19
C ASP A 130 18.61 3.44 -14.68
N CYS A 131 17.39 3.17 -14.20
CA CYS A 131 16.19 3.88 -14.58
C CYS A 131 15.31 4.24 -13.38
N SER A 132 14.40 5.19 -13.56
CA SER A 132 13.32 5.47 -12.61
C SER A 132 12.30 4.32 -12.57
N PHE A 133 11.50 4.27 -11.50
CA PHE A 133 10.35 3.35 -11.46
C PHE A 133 9.36 3.62 -12.61
N GLU A 134 9.15 4.88 -12.98
CA GLU A 134 8.23 5.25 -14.06
C GLU A 134 8.70 4.68 -15.42
N ALA A 135 10.01 4.75 -15.70
CA ALA A 135 10.60 4.15 -16.89
C ALA A 135 10.45 2.61 -16.89
N TYR A 136 10.69 1.97 -15.75
CA TYR A 136 10.49 0.53 -15.59
C TYR A 136 9.02 0.12 -15.78
N ALA A 137 8.09 0.80 -15.11
CA ALA A 137 6.66 0.52 -15.22
C ALA A 137 6.14 0.72 -16.65
N ARG A 138 6.67 1.71 -17.39
CA ARG A 138 6.37 1.91 -18.81
C ARG A 138 6.85 0.74 -19.67
N TRP A 139 8.05 0.22 -19.40
CA TRP A 139 8.55 -0.98 -20.08
C TRP A 139 7.66 -2.19 -19.78
N VAL A 140 7.27 -2.41 -18.52
CA VAL A 140 6.37 -3.50 -18.12
C VAL A 140 5.04 -3.41 -18.88
N ARG A 141 4.38 -2.25 -18.88
CA ARG A 141 3.11 -2.05 -19.58
C ARG A 141 3.22 -2.19 -21.10
N ALA A 142 4.36 -1.81 -21.69
CA ALA A 142 4.58 -1.96 -23.14
C ALA A 142 4.72 -3.43 -23.59
N HIS A 143 5.08 -4.33 -22.68
CA HIS A 143 5.25 -5.77 -22.94
C HIS A 143 4.17 -6.63 -22.30
N GLU A 144 3.17 -6.00 -21.67
CA GLU A 144 2.06 -6.69 -21.04
C GLU A 144 1.17 -7.36 -22.10
N VAL A 145 0.82 -8.62 -21.84
CA VAL A 145 -0.16 -9.37 -22.63
C VAL A 145 -1.30 -9.83 -21.71
N SER A 146 -2.54 -9.63 -22.16
CA SER A 146 -3.71 -9.97 -21.36
C SER A 146 -3.93 -11.49 -21.35
N ALA A 147 -4.25 -12.03 -20.17
CA ALA A 147 -4.84 -13.35 -20.08
C ALA A 147 -6.34 -13.25 -20.35
N ASP A 148 -6.82 -13.76 -21.50
CA ASP A 148 -8.26 -13.72 -21.80
C ASP A 148 -9.10 -14.59 -20.84
N PHE A 149 -8.47 -15.52 -20.12
CA PHE A 149 -9.10 -16.35 -19.09
C PHE A 149 -8.13 -16.61 -17.94
N LEU A 150 -8.60 -16.39 -16.71
CA LEU A 150 -7.87 -16.66 -15.48
C LEU A 150 -8.74 -17.51 -14.55
N PHE A 151 -8.19 -18.65 -14.11
CA PHE A 151 -8.82 -19.50 -13.11
C PHE A 151 -7.99 -19.50 -11.84
N ILE A 152 -8.63 -19.12 -10.73
CA ILE A 152 -8.04 -19.13 -9.40
C ILE A 152 -9.05 -19.81 -8.48
N GLU A 153 -8.64 -20.92 -7.88
CA GLU A 153 -9.52 -21.72 -7.03
C GLU A 153 -9.84 -21.02 -5.70
N SER A 154 -8.86 -20.33 -5.11
CA SER A 154 -8.97 -19.71 -3.80
C SER A 154 -8.34 -18.31 -3.81
N GLY A 155 -9.05 -17.32 -3.27
CA GLY A 155 -8.55 -15.96 -3.04
C GLY A 155 -7.66 -15.81 -1.79
N ARG A 156 -7.26 -16.92 -1.14
CA ARG A 156 -6.36 -16.90 0.02
C ARG A 156 -4.98 -16.42 -0.39
N THR A 157 -4.38 -15.60 0.46
CA THR A 157 -3.03 -15.05 0.21
C THR A 157 -1.93 -16.07 0.49
N VAL A 158 -0.70 -15.81 0.02
CA VAL A 158 0.46 -16.64 0.38
C VAL A 158 0.67 -16.66 1.90
N GLY A 159 0.49 -15.50 2.55
CA GLY A 159 0.54 -15.39 4.00
C GLY A 159 -0.53 -16.21 4.71
N ASP A 160 -1.73 -16.34 4.14
CA ASP A 160 -2.79 -17.19 4.70
C ASP A 160 -2.45 -18.67 4.61
N ALA A 161 -1.80 -19.11 3.53
CA ALA A 161 -1.36 -20.48 3.41
C ALA A 161 -0.32 -20.83 4.50
N GLU A 162 0.62 -19.94 4.78
CA GLU A 162 1.59 -20.09 5.89
C GLU A 162 0.89 -20.06 7.25
N TYR A 163 -0.04 -19.13 7.47
CA TYR A 163 -0.82 -19.03 8.70
C TYR A 163 -1.62 -20.31 8.97
N LEU A 164 -2.36 -20.80 7.97
CA LEU A 164 -3.22 -21.97 8.11
C LEU A 164 -2.40 -23.25 8.33
N ALA A 165 -1.25 -23.39 7.67
CA ALA A 165 -0.33 -24.51 7.93
C ALA A 165 0.21 -24.48 9.37
N ALA A 166 0.55 -23.30 9.88
CA ALA A 166 0.99 -23.14 11.27
C ALA A 166 -0.15 -23.42 12.27
N LEU A 167 -1.38 -22.97 11.96
CA LEU A 167 -2.57 -23.24 12.76
C LEU A 167 -2.86 -24.75 12.82
N GLU A 168 -2.85 -25.44 11.67
CA GLU A 168 -3.06 -26.89 11.58
C GLU A 168 -1.99 -27.66 12.37
N ALA A 169 -0.72 -27.27 12.24
CA ALA A 169 0.37 -27.87 13.01
C ALA A 169 0.18 -27.69 14.52
N ALA A 170 -0.22 -26.49 14.95
CA ALA A 170 -0.52 -26.20 16.36
C ALA A 170 -1.71 -27.02 16.87
N GLN A 171 -2.77 -27.18 16.06
CA GLN A 171 -3.95 -28.00 16.41
C GLN A 171 -3.59 -29.48 16.59
N ARG A 172 -2.77 -30.04 15.68
CA ARG A 172 -2.24 -31.41 15.82
C ARG A 172 -1.37 -31.58 17.07
N GLY A 173 -0.64 -30.54 17.45
CA GLY A 173 0.14 -30.51 18.68
C GLY A 173 -0.68 -30.26 19.95
N HIS A 174 -2.02 -30.17 19.86
CA HIS A 174 -2.92 -29.84 20.96
C HIS A 174 -2.60 -28.50 21.65
N ALA A 175 -2.19 -27.50 20.87
CA ALA A 175 -1.97 -26.16 21.40
C ALA A 175 -3.27 -25.56 21.99
N SER A 176 -3.13 -24.67 22.97
CA SER A 176 -4.27 -24.00 23.62
C SER A 176 -4.89 -22.92 22.71
N GLU A 177 -6.13 -22.53 22.98
CA GLU A 177 -6.78 -21.41 22.28
C GLU A 177 -5.97 -20.11 22.34
N LEU A 178 -5.28 -19.89 23.46
CA LEU A 178 -4.38 -18.76 23.63
C LEU A 178 -3.21 -18.80 22.64
N ALA A 179 -2.67 -19.99 22.36
CA ALA A 179 -1.61 -20.14 21.36
C ALA A 179 -2.12 -19.85 19.94
N PHE A 180 -3.39 -20.19 19.63
CA PHE A 180 -4.00 -19.84 18.35
C PHE A 180 -4.20 -18.32 18.20
N ASN A 181 -4.65 -17.64 19.25
CA ASN A 181 -4.81 -16.18 19.25
C ASN A 181 -3.49 -15.42 19.05
N ARG A 182 -2.37 -16.02 19.46
CA ARG A 182 -1.03 -15.44 19.35
C ARG A 182 -0.31 -15.84 18.06
N LEU A 183 -0.96 -16.65 17.19
CA LEU A 183 -0.39 -17.08 15.92
C LEU A 183 -0.24 -15.88 14.97
N ARG A 184 0.90 -15.79 14.30
CA ARG A 184 1.22 -14.71 13.35
C ARG A 184 1.98 -15.26 12.15
N ALA A 185 1.51 -14.94 10.94
CA ALA A 185 2.26 -15.06 9.70
C ALA A 185 3.42 -14.04 9.69
N PRO A 186 4.63 -14.44 9.23
CA PRO A 186 5.73 -13.50 9.07
C PRO A 186 5.36 -12.39 8.08
N ALA A 187 5.91 -11.20 8.29
CA ALA A 187 5.71 -10.09 7.37
C ALA A 187 6.42 -10.33 6.02
N SER A 188 5.98 -9.61 4.99
CA SER A 188 6.71 -9.53 3.73
C SER A 188 8.12 -8.99 3.98
N GLY A 189 9.13 -9.62 3.38
CA GLY A 189 10.54 -9.28 3.61
C GLY A 189 11.15 -9.86 4.88
N GLU A 190 10.34 -10.37 5.82
CA GLU A 190 10.84 -10.93 7.09
C GLU A 190 11.63 -12.23 6.83
N THR A 191 12.89 -12.23 7.26
CA THR A 191 13.79 -13.39 7.20
C THR A 191 14.05 -13.94 8.59
N ARG A 192 14.40 -15.23 8.67
CA ARG A 192 14.84 -15.82 9.94
C ARG A 192 16.13 -15.12 10.41
N PRO A 193 16.30 -14.88 11.73
CA PRO A 193 17.57 -14.39 12.25
C PRO A 193 18.72 -15.34 11.87
N LEU A 194 19.89 -14.77 11.60
CA LEU A 194 21.10 -15.57 11.43
C LEU A 194 21.43 -16.35 12.71
N PRO A 195 22.10 -17.51 12.61
CA PRO A 195 22.55 -18.24 13.79
C PRO A 195 23.42 -17.37 14.71
N ALA A 196 23.27 -17.59 16.02
CA ALA A 196 24.01 -16.84 17.04
C ALA A 196 25.38 -17.46 17.30
N SER A 197 25.50 -18.79 17.23
CA SER A 197 26.75 -19.48 17.55
C SER A 197 27.75 -19.35 16.38
N PRO A 198 29.05 -19.14 16.66
CA PRO A 198 30.08 -19.10 15.60
C PRO A 198 30.11 -20.37 14.73
N GLU A 199 29.87 -21.54 15.33
CA GLU A 199 29.86 -22.82 14.63
C GLU A 199 28.72 -22.93 13.62
N GLU A 200 27.49 -22.61 14.03
CA GLU A 200 26.33 -22.65 13.11
C GLU A 200 26.43 -21.58 12.02
N ARG A 201 26.98 -20.39 12.34
CA ARG A 201 27.26 -19.35 11.34
C ARG A 201 28.25 -19.85 10.29
N PHE A 202 29.34 -20.47 10.71
CA PHE A 202 30.33 -21.06 9.81
C PHE A 202 29.71 -22.20 8.98
N ALA A 203 28.95 -23.10 9.61
CA ALA A 203 28.29 -24.21 8.94
C ALA A 203 27.28 -23.72 7.88
N MET A 204 26.49 -22.69 8.19
CA MET A 204 25.59 -22.04 7.25
C MET A 204 26.36 -21.44 6.08
N ALA A 205 27.41 -20.65 6.35
CA ALA A 205 28.23 -20.03 5.31
C ALA A 205 28.88 -21.07 4.39
N ALA A 206 29.42 -22.15 4.95
CA ALA A 206 30.02 -23.24 4.19
C ALA A 206 29.02 -23.92 3.25
N ARG A 207 27.75 -24.10 3.67
CA ARG A 207 26.67 -24.59 2.80
C ARG A 207 26.37 -23.62 1.65
N GLY A 208 26.51 -22.31 1.88
CA GLY A 208 26.35 -21.26 0.87
C GLY A 208 27.36 -21.31 -0.27
N LEU A 209 28.50 -22.00 -0.10
CA LEU A 209 29.50 -22.14 -1.16
C LEU A 209 28.98 -22.93 -2.38
N VAL A 210 28.06 -23.89 -2.17
CA VAL A 210 27.47 -24.69 -3.25
C VAL A 210 26.62 -23.84 -4.21
N PRO A 211 25.59 -23.10 -3.73
CA PRO A 211 24.83 -22.23 -4.61
C PRO A 211 25.68 -21.08 -5.17
N LEU A 212 26.66 -20.57 -4.40
CA LEU A 212 27.61 -19.57 -4.89
C LEU A 212 28.44 -20.11 -6.07
N ALA A 213 28.88 -21.37 -6.02
CA ALA A 213 29.61 -21.99 -7.12
C ALA A 213 28.75 -22.08 -8.38
N GLY A 214 27.49 -22.47 -8.24
CA GLY A 214 26.53 -22.49 -9.35
C GLY A 214 26.42 -21.14 -10.05
N LEU A 215 26.25 -20.06 -9.29
CA LEU A 215 26.17 -18.69 -9.83
C LEU A 215 27.51 -18.22 -10.41
N PHE A 216 28.62 -18.48 -9.71
CA PHE A 216 29.97 -18.12 -10.14
C PHE A 216 30.33 -18.76 -11.49
N THR A 217 29.88 -19.98 -11.78
CA THR A 217 30.15 -20.60 -13.09
C THR A 217 29.61 -19.79 -14.27
N LEU A 218 28.56 -18.99 -14.06
CA LEU A 218 27.96 -18.14 -15.08
C LEU A 218 28.81 -16.91 -15.39
N GLN A 219 29.79 -16.52 -14.56
CA GLN A 219 30.56 -15.29 -14.73
C GLN A 219 31.22 -15.17 -16.10
N ARG A 220 31.62 -16.30 -16.68
CA ARG A 220 32.27 -16.38 -18.00
C ARG A 220 31.38 -15.86 -19.14
N TYR A 221 30.07 -15.78 -18.91
CA TYR A 221 29.06 -15.29 -19.85
C TYR A 221 28.72 -13.79 -19.67
N PHE A 222 29.38 -13.12 -18.71
CA PHE A 222 29.21 -11.70 -18.43
C PHE A 222 30.58 -11.00 -18.58
N GLY A 223 30.88 -10.55 -19.80
CA GLY A 223 32.15 -9.90 -20.11
C GLY A 223 32.34 -8.60 -19.32
N ALA A 224 33.56 -8.33 -18.84
CA ALA A 224 33.84 -7.19 -17.96
C ALA A 224 33.59 -5.80 -18.58
N ARG A 225 33.51 -5.72 -19.91
CA ARG A 225 33.23 -4.47 -20.65
C ARG A 225 31.77 -4.37 -21.11
N ALA A 226 30.97 -5.42 -20.88
CA ALA A 226 29.58 -5.45 -21.28
C ALA A 226 28.75 -4.50 -20.40
N PRO A 227 27.71 -3.83 -20.93
CA PRO A 227 26.86 -2.95 -20.12
C PRO A 227 26.14 -3.71 -18.99
N ASP A 228 25.95 -5.01 -19.13
CA ASP A 228 25.28 -5.91 -18.18
C ASP A 228 26.25 -6.71 -17.30
N HIS A 229 27.56 -6.42 -17.32
CA HIS A 229 28.60 -7.16 -16.58
C HIS A 229 28.29 -7.33 -15.08
N ALA A 230 27.69 -6.31 -14.46
CA ALA A 230 27.39 -6.28 -13.04
C ALA A 230 26.11 -7.06 -12.67
N CYS A 231 25.28 -7.46 -13.63
CA CYS A 231 23.97 -8.07 -13.35
C CYS A 231 24.12 -9.37 -12.53
N LEU A 232 25.06 -10.24 -12.92
CA LEU A 232 25.26 -11.51 -12.24
C LEU A 232 25.71 -11.33 -10.80
N LEU A 233 26.72 -10.48 -10.55
CA LEU A 233 27.24 -10.29 -9.20
C LEU A 233 26.18 -9.63 -8.30
N ARG A 234 25.47 -8.61 -8.81
CA ARG A 234 24.37 -7.96 -8.06
C ARG A 234 23.27 -8.95 -7.71
N ALA A 235 22.80 -9.73 -8.69
CA ALA A 235 21.81 -10.77 -8.44
C ALA A 235 22.32 -11.82 -7.45
N THR A 236 23.60 -12.17 -7.50
CA THR A 236 24.22 -13.13 -6.58
C THR A 236 24.23 -12.60 -5.14
N HIS A 237 24.52 -11.30 -4.94
CA HIS A 237 24.40 -10.66 -3.62
C HIS A 237 22.98 -10.71 -3.07
N ASP A 238 21.97 -10.51 -3.92
CA ASP A 238 20.57 -10.53 -3.50
C ASP A 238 20.07 -11.96 -3.24
N ILE A 239 20.40 -12.92 -4.11
CA ILE A 239 20.03 -14.34 -3.98
C ILE A 239 20.69 -14.97 -2.75
N LEU A 240 21.94 -14.61 -2.47
CA LEU A 240 22.72 -15.12 -1.34
C LEU A 240 22.88 -14.05 -0.26
N PHE A 241 21.82 -13.30 0.00
CA PHE A 241 21.78 -12.21 0.98
C PHE A 241 22.30 -12.67 2.35
N GLU A 242 21.85 -13.81 2.87
CA GLU A 242 22.31 -14.30 4.17
C GLU A 242 23.80 -14.67 4.17
N LEU A 243 24.37 -15.11 3.04
CA LEU A 243 25.80 -15.39 2.93
C LEU A 243 26.61 -14.09 3.03
N ARG A 244 26.11 -13.02 2.43
CA ARG A 244 26.69 -11.68 2.55
C ARG A 244 26.63 -11.17 3.99
N GLU A 245 25.48 -11.31 4.66
CA GLU A 245 25.30 -10.91 6.07
C GLU A 245 26.10 -11.76 7.07
N LEU A 246 26.50 -12.98 6.67
CA LEU A 246 27.41 -13.82 7.47
C LEU A 246 28.86 -13.30 7.46
N ASP A 247 29.19 -12.35 6.58
CA ASP A 247 30.53 -11.80 6.36
C ASP A 247 31.53 -12.88 5.91
N THR A 248 31.58 -13.15 4.60
CA THR A 248 32.43 -14.20 4.02
C THR A 248 33.91 -14.00 4.28
N ALA A 249 34.38 -12.75 4.44
CA ALA A 249 35.76 -12.47 4.80
C ALA A 249 36.07 -12.96 6.23
N ARG A 250 35.11 -12.82 7.14
CA ARG A 250 35.20 -13.35 8.50
C ARG A 250 35.02 -14.87 8.58
N GLN A 251 34.08 -15.46 7.81
CA GLN A 251 33.86 -16.91 7.83
C GLN A 251 34.97 -17.69 7.11
N PHE A 252 35.60 -17.08 6.10
CA PHE A 252 36.66 -17.69 5.29
C PHE A 252 37.88 -16.77 5.25
N PRO A 253 38.67 -16.66 6.33
CA PRO A 253 39.77 -15.71 6.41
C PRO A 253 40.96 -16.09 5.51
N ASN A 254 41.74 -15.09 5.08
CA ASN A 254 43.02 -15.29 4.39
C ASN A 254 44.14 -15.60 5.41
N ASP A 255 44.02 -16.70 6.16
CA ASP A 255 44.95 -17.07 7.24
C ASP A 255 46.05 -18.07 6.84
N GLY A 256 46.09 -18.46 5.55
CA GLY A 256 47.01 -19.46 5.03
C GLY A 256 46.56 -20.91 5.24
N GLY A 257 45.27 -21.16 5.53
CA GLY A 257 44.74 -22.51 5.75
C GLY A 257 44.87 -22.97 7.20
N LYS A 258 45.05 -22.04 8.14
CA LYS A 258 45.21 -22.35 9.58
C LYS A 258 43.89 -22.75 10.22
N THR A 259 42.78 -22.24 9.71
CA THR A 259 41.42 -22.60 10.14
C THR A 259 40.70 -23.38 9.03
N ALA A 260 39.61 -24.06 9.39
CA ALA A 260 38.74 -24.71 8.41
C ALA A 260 38.20 -23.72 7.36
N GLY A 261 37.86 -22.50 7.78
CA GLY A 261 37.48 -21.41 6.88
C GLY A 261 38.61 -20.96 5.96
N GLY A 262 39.84 -20.91 6.47
CA GLY A 262 41.04 -20.63 5.66
C GLY A 262 41.33 -21.69 4.59
N LEU A 263 41.11 -22.97 4.92
CA LEU A 263 41.23 -24.07 3.95
C LEU A 263 40.19 -23.94 2.83
N LEU A 264 38.94 -23.60 3.19
CA LEU A 264 37.88 -23.34 2.22
C LEU A 264 38.20 -22.10 1.36
N ARG A 265 38.73 -21.03 1.96
CA ARG A 265 39.19 -19.84 1.23
C ARG A 265 40.24 -20.18 0.18
N GLN A 266 41.26 -20.99 0.52
CA GLN A 266 42.29 -21.41 -0.44
C GLN A 266 41.71 -22.21 -1.60
N ARG A 267 40.72 -23.08 -1.33
CA ARG A 267 40.06 -23.88 -2.38
C ARG A 267 39.16 -23.04 -3.28
N HIS A 268 38.54 -21.99 -2.74
CA HIS A 268 37.47 -21.21 -3.40
C HIS A 268 37.84 -19.72 -3.58
N TYR A 269 39.13 -19.39 -3.66
CA TYR A 269 39.62 -18.02 -3.58
C TYR A 269 39.07 -17.11 -4.70
N GLU A 270 38.95 -17.60 -5.93
CA GLU A 270 38.42 -16.81 -7.05
C GLU A 270 36.94 -16.50 -6.87
N MET A 271 36.17 -17.52 -6.46
CA MET A 271 34.73 -17.42 -6.25
C MET A 271 34.40 -16.46 -5.11
N LEU A 272 35.10 -16.61 -3.97
CA LEU A 272 34.90 -15.72 -2.83
C LEU A 272 35.43 -14.32 -3.12
N GLY A 273 36.57 -14.20 -3.79
CA GLY A 273 37.12 -12.92 -4.22
C GLY A 273 36.18 -12.17 -5.17
N TRP A 274 35.52 -12.88 -6.10
CA TRP A 274 34.47 -12.33 -6.96
C TRP A 274 33.23 -11.90 -6.18
N PHE A 275 32.74 -12.73 -5.26
CA PHE A 275 31.58 -12.41 -4.44
C PHE A 275 31.82 -11.19 -3.52
N GLU A 276 33.05 -10.98 -3.08
CA GLU A 276 33.42 -9.87 -2.20
C GLU A 276 33.70 -8.56 -2.93
N GLN A 277 33.61 -8.54 -4.26
CA GLN A 277 33.83 -7.31 -5.03
C GLN A 277 32.78 -6.25 -4.70
N PRO A 278 33.19 -5.00 -4.45
CA PRO A 278 32.26 -3.91 -4.28
C PRO A 278 31.59 -3.57 -5.62
N LEU A 279 30.32 -3.24 -5.58
CA LEU A 279 29.54 -2.79 -6.73
C LEU A 279 29.12 -1.34 -6.48
N PRO A 280 29.61 -0.37 -7.27
CA PRO A 280 29.24 1.03 -7.10
C PRO A 280 27.77 1.25 -7.45
N GLU A 281 27.08 2.13 -6.72
CA GLU A 281 25.72 2.54 -7.09
C GLU A 281 25.77 3.62 -8.19
N PRO A 282 24.95 3.50 -9.24
CA PRO A 282 24.87 4.53 -10.27
C PRO A 282 24.32 5.84 -9.68
N PRO A 283 24.82 7.01 -10.13
CA PRO A 283 24.34 8.29 -9.64
C PRO A 283 22.91 8.55 -10.10
N VAL A 284 22.07 9.02 -9.17
CA VAL A 284 20.67 9.35 -9.44
C VAL A 284 20.58 10.80 -9.89
N LYS A 285 19.94 11.04 -11.04
CA LYS A 285 19.68 12.40 -11.57
C LYS A 285 18.25 12.81 -11.24
N ALA A 286 18.01 13.16 -9.98
CA ALA A 286 16.71 13.69 -9.57
C ALA A 286 16.55 15.13 -10.07
N ARG A 287 15.37 15.48 -10.59
CA ARG A 287 15.02 16.89 -10.79
C ARG A 287 14.81 17.58 -9.45
N GLU A 288 15.15 18.86 -9.39
CA GLU A 288 14.87 19.70 -8.22
C GLU A 288 13.49 20.36 -8.35
N LEU A 289 12.71 20.28 -7.27
CA LEU A 289 11.44 20.96 -7.13
C LEU A 289 11.41 21.63 -5.75
N SER A 290 11.14 22.93 -5.69
CA SER A 290 11.00 23.65 -4.42
C SER A 290 9.55 23.63 -3.96
N LEU A 291 9.35 23.60 -2.64
CA LEU A 291 8.05 23.80 -2.00
C LEU A 291 8.12 25.08 -1.16
N LYS A 292 7.22 26.02 -1.42
CA LYS A 292 7.13 27.29 -0.67
C LYS A 292 5.79 27.37 0.07
N PRO A 293 5.71 28.08 1.20
CA PRO A 293 4.43 28.43 1.79
C PRO A 293 3.51 29.09 0.76
N GLY A 294 2.26 28.65 0.70
CA GLY A 294 1.26 29.12 -0.25
C GLY A 294 1.23 28.38 -1.59
N ASP A 295 2.11 27.39 -1.78
CA ASP A 295 2.07 26.52 -2.96
C ASP A 295 0.99 25.44 -2.87
N LEU A 296 0.51 25.12 -1.66
CA LEU A 296 -0.43 24.02 -1.43
C LEU A 296 -1.80 24.53 -1.03
N GLN A 297 -2.82 23.71 -1.26
CA GLN A 297 -4.14 23.95 -0.70
C GLN A 297 -4.17 23.57 0.80
N ALA A 298 -4.80 24.40 1.64
CA ALA A 298 -4.75 24.31 3.11
C ALA A 298 -5.11 22.91 3.69
N CYS A 299 -6.09 22.23 3.09
CA CYS A 299 -6.58 20.94 3.56
C CYS A 299 -5.61 19.76 3.35
N ILE A 300 -4.55 19.91 2.55
CA ILE A 300 -3.67 18.78 2.24
C ILE A 300 -2.85 18.42 3.47
N LEU A 301 -1.98 19.33 3.93
CA LEU A 301 -1.06 19.08 5.04
C LEU A 301 -1.68 19.33 6.41
N SER A 302 -2.59 20.29 6.53
CA SER A 302 -3.27 20.61 7.78
C SER A 302 -4.79 20.42 7.66
N LYS A 303 -5.49 20.47 8.79
CA LYS A 303 -6.96 20.46 8.85
C LYS A 303 -7.39 21.89 9.14
N PRO A 304 -7.99 22.62 8.18
CA PRO A 304 -8.40 24.00 8.43
C PRO A 304 -9.56 24.06 9.45
N PRO A 305 -9.69 25.19 10.15
CA PRO A 305 -10.78 25.39 11.10
C PRO A 305 -12.14 25.43 10.39
N GLY A 306 -13.16 24.87 11.03
CA GLY A 306 -14.51 24.77 10.47
C GLY A 306 -15.12 23.40 10.74
N ASN A 307 -16.27 23.42 11.42
CA ASN A 307 -17.00 22.23 11.86
C ASN A 307 -18.30 21.99 11.07
N ARG A 308 -18.55 22.80 10.03
CA ARG A 308 -19.64 22.66 9.06
C ARG A 308 -19.09 22.79 7.66
N GLY A 309 -19.82 22.29 6.68
CA GLY A 309 -19.38 22.32 5.31
C GLY A 309 -20.16 21.40 4.41
N GLY A 310 -19.58 21.14 3.25
CA GLY A 310 -20.12 20.18 2.31
C GLY A 310 -19.13 19.89 1.18
N LEU A 311 -19.35 18.76 0.52
CA LEU A 311 -18.69 18.41 -0.72
C LEU A 311 -19.63 18.80 -1.87
N VAL A 312 -19.22 19.80 -2.65
CA VAL A 312 -19.98 20.30 -3.79
C VAL A 312 -19.46 19.63 -5.06
N MET A 313 -20.36 19.02 -5.82
CA MET A 313 -20.06 18.30 -7.06
C MET A 313 -20.57 19.11 -8.25
N LEU A 314 -19.67 19.49 -9.15
CA LEU A 314 -19.96 20.37 -10.27
C LEU A 314 -19.59 19.69 -11.60
N ARG A 315 -20.35 20.00 -12.65
CA ARG A 315 -19.97 19.72 -14.05
C ARG A 315 -19.50 20.99 -14.74
N VAL A 316 -18.65 20.80 -15.74
CA VAL A 316 -18.27 21.87 -16.69
C VAL A 316 -19.39 22.03 -17.70
N ALA A 317 -20.01 23.21 -17.72
CA ALA A 317 -21.00 23.62 -18.72
C ALA A 317 -20.34 24.40 -19.87
N GLN A 318 -19.33 25.22 -19.56
CA GLN A 318 -18.56 26.01 -20.53
C GLN A 318 -17.07 25.94 -20.19
N ALA A 319 -16.30 25.17 -20.96
CA ALA A 319 -14.89 24.88 -20.64
C ALA A 319 -14.01 26.13 -20.53
N SER A 320 -14.13 27.09 -21.44
CA SER A 320 -13.32 28.32 -21.43
C SER A 320 -13.56 29.16 -20.18
N GLN A 321 -14.82 29.33 -19.77
CA GLN A 321 -15.18 30.05 -18.54
C GLN A 321 -14.72 29.29 -17.30
N ALA A 322 -14.87 27.96 -17.28
CA ALA A 322 -14.41 27.12 -16.16
C ALA A 322 -12.90 27.19 -15.98
N VAL A 323 -12.13 27.15 -17.06
CA VAL A 323 -10.66 27.33 -17.01
C VAL A 323 -10.29 28.74 -16.52
N ALA A 324 -11.00 29.78 -16.98
CA ALA A 324 -10.77 31.15 -16.53
C ALA A 324 -11.10 31.34 -15.04
N TRP A 325 -12.13 30.67 -14.54
CA TRP A 325 -12.44 30.66 -13.11
C TRP A 325 -11.38 29.90 -12.31
N LEU A 326 -10.98 28.70 -12.75
CA LEU A 326 -9.98 27.88 -12.06
C LEU A 326 -8.63 28.59 -11.89
N SER A 327 -8.24 29.46 -12.83
CA SER A 327 -6.98 30.23 -12.73
C SER A 327 -7.01 31.30 -11.63
N THR A 328 -8.19 31.66 -11.14
CA THR A 328 -8.41 32.68 -10.09
C THR A 328 -9.28 32.16 -8.95
N ALA A 329 -9.55 30.84 -8.90
CA ALA A 329 -10.45 30.26 -7.93
C ALA A 329 -9.96 30.57 -6.50
N PRO A 330 -10.86 30.96 -5.59
CA PRO A 330 -10.51 31.36 -4.23
C PRO A 330 -10.20 30.14 -3.36
N VAL A 331 -9.19 29.35 -3.73
CA VAL A 331 -8.68 28.21 -2.97
C VAL A 331 -7.93 28.72 -1.75
N SER A 332 -8.19 28.13 -0.60
CA SER A 332 -7.45 28.41 0.62
C SER A 332 -6.09 27.74 0.56
N ARG A 333 -5.05 28.47 0.96
CA ARG A 333 -3.65 28.05 0.88
C ARG A 333 -3.12 27.59 2.24
N ASP A 334 -2.04 26.83 2.22
CA ASP A 334 -1.40 26.30 3.43
C ASP A 334 -0.71 27.37 4.30
N ASP A 335 -0.54 28.59 3.79
CA ASP A 335 -0.04 29.77 4.50
C ASP A 335 -1.14 30.79 4.86
N ASP A 336 -2.41 30.49 4.58
CA ASP A 336 -3.52 31.34 5.00
C ASP A 336 -3.64 31.36 6.54
N ASP A 337 -3.98 32.53 7.08
CA ASP A 337 -4.19 32.74 8.52
C ASP A 337 -5.37 31.91 9.04
N VAL A 338 -5.06 30.84 9.77
CA VAL A 338 -6.06 29.93 10.35
C VAL A 338 -6.92 30.59 11.42
N ASP A 339 -6.43 31.64 12.07
CA ASP A 339 -7.16 32.34 13.12
C ASP A 339 -8.21 33.30 12.55
N LYS A 340 -8.15 33.60 11.24
CA LYS A 340 -9.19 34.36 10.56
C LYS A 340 -10.45 33.51 10.33
N PRO A 341 -11.59 33.87 10.94
CA PRO A 341 -12.84 33.16 10.68
C PRO A 341 -13.26 33.36 9.22
N GLY A 342 -13.59 32.28 8.53
CA GLY A 342 -13.87 32.33 7.10
C GLY A 342 -14.45 31.05 6.53
N VAL A 343 -14.54 31.02 5.21
CA VAL A 343 -14.91 29.82 4.44
C VAL A 343 -13.65 29.29 3.80
N TRP A 344 -13.26 28.09 4.19
CA TRP A 344 -12.14 27.37 3.62
C TRP A 344 -12.60 26.60 2.39
N ARG A 345 -11.81 26.69 1.32
CA ARG A 345 -12.17 26.13 0.02
C ARG A 345 -11.02 25.31 -0.53
N GLN A 346 -11.35 24.12 -0.99
CA GLN A 346 -10.44 23.28 -1.73
C GLN A 346 -11.10 22.81 -3.02
N VAL A 347 -10.34 22.75 -4.10
CA VAL A 347 -10.76 22.24 -5.39
C VAL A 347 -9.98 20.97 -5.75
N ALA A 348 -10.69 19.95 -6.21
CA ALA A 348 -10.13 18.75 -6.83
C ALA A 348 -10.80 18.50 -8.19
N LEU A 349 -10.05 17.87 -9.11
CA LEU A 349 -10.49 17.56 -10.47
C LEU A 349 -10.46 16.04 -10.67
N THR A 350 -11.53 15.51 -11.25
CA THR A 350 -11.58 14.11 -11.68
C THR A 350 -10.99 13.97 -13.09
N LEU A 351 -10.75 12.74 -13.56
CA LEU A 351 -10.35 12.51 -14.94
C LEU A 351 -11.41 13.02 -15.93
N SER A 352 -12.71 12.81 -15.63
CA SER A 352 -13.81 13.32 -16.46
C SER A 352 -13.81 14.85 -16.53
N GLY A 353 -13.48 15.51 -15.40
CA GLY A 353 -13.31 16.95 -15.36
C GLY A 353 -12.13 17.48 -16.16
N LEU A 354 -10.96 16.85 -16.06
CA LEU A 354 -9.81 17.23 -16.88
C LEU A 354 -10.11 17.10 -18.39
N LYS A 355 -10.83 16.05 -18.79
CA LYS A 355 -11.30 15.88 -20.17
C LYS A 355 -12.26 16.99 -20.58
N ALA A 356 -13.25 17.31 -19.73
CA ALA A 356 -14.24 18.35 -20.00
C ALA A 356 -13.66 19.77 -20.04
N LEU A 357 -12.54 20.00 -19.33
CA LEU A 357 -11.76 21.24 -19.39
C LEU A 357 -10.87 21.34 -20.64
N GLY A 358 -10.78 20.28 -21.46
CA GLY A 358 -10.00 20.26 -22.70
C GLY A 358 -8.53 19.88 -22.53
N VAL A 359 -8.16 19.19 -21.44
CA VAL A 359 -6.78 18.70 -21.26
C VAL A 359 -6.45 17.65 -22.34
N PRO A 360 -5.34 17.79 -23.09
CA PRO A 360 -5.00 16.86 -24.17
C PRO A 360 -4.77 15.43 -23.69
N ALA A 361 -5.20 14.44 -24.47
CA ALA A 361 -5.05 13.02 -24.17
C ALA A 361 -3.59 12.63 -23.84
N ALA A 362 -2.61 13.15 -24.59
CA ALA A 362 -1.19 12.88 -24.35
C ALA A 362 -0.72 13.29 -22.94
N ARG A 363 -1.32 14.33 -22.35
CA ARG A 363 -1.03 14.74 -20.97
C ARG A 363 -1.79 13.88 -19.97
N LEU A 364 -3.04 13.51 -20.27
CA LEU A 364 -3.84 12.61 -19.43
C LEU A 364 -3.21 11.22 -19.30
N GLU A 365 -2.52 10.73 -20.34
CA GLU A 365 -1.84 9.43 -20.28
C GLU A 365 -0.73 9.36 -19.22
N ARG A 366 -0.19 10.51 -18.81
CA ARG A 366 0.83 10.62 -17.76
C ARG A 366 0.27 10.43 -16.35
N PHE A 367 -1.05 10.48 -16.16
CA PHE A 367 -1.67 10.26 -14.85
C PHE A 367 -1.57 8.78 -14.46
N PRO A 368 -1.41 8.48 -13.15
CA PRO A 368 -1.38 7.10 -12.66
C PRO A 368 -2.62 6.30 -13.09
N GLN A 369 -2.43 5.03 -13.42
CA GLN A 369 -3.49 4.14 -13.90
C GLN A 369 -4.69 4.09 -12.92
N ALA A 370 -4.42 4.01 -11.62
CA ALA A 370 -5.45 4.02 -10.58
C ALA A 370 -6.40 5.23 -10.67
N PHE A 371 -5.86 6.42 -10.97
CA PHE A 371 -6.67 7.63 -11.19
C PHE A 371 -7.43 7.58 -12.52
N LYS A 372 -6.82 6.97 -13.56
CA LYS A 372 -7.44 6.88 -14.88
C LYS A 372 -8.63 5.91 -14.93
N GLU A 373 -8.56 4.81 -14.19
CA GLU A 373 -9.62 3.79 -14.11
C GLU A 373 -10.77 4.21 -13.21
N GLY A 374 -10.46 4.87 -12.10
CA GLY A 374 -11.43 5.27 -11.09
C GLY A 374 -11.84 4.13 -10.15
N MET A 375 -12.47 4.50 -9.04
CA MET A 375 -12.70 3.60 -7.91
C MET A 375 -13.60 2.41 -8.24
N ALA A 376 -14.66 2.61 -9.02
CA ALA A 376 -15.62 1.56 -9.35
C ALA A 376 -14.98 0.43 -10.18
N ALA A 377 -14.16 0.76 -11.18
CA ALA A 377 -13.45 -0.23 -11.99
C ALA A 377 -12.43 -1.04 -11.17
N ARG A 378 -11.88 -0.43 -10.11
CA ARG A 378 -10.89 -1.05 -9.21
C ARG A 378 -11.50 -1.71 -7.97
N ALA A 379 -12.82 -1.90 -7.92
CA ALA A 379 -13.51 -2.45 -6.75
C ALA A 379 -12.96 -3.81 -6.28
N GLY A 380 -12.57 -4.70 -7.20
CA GLY A 380 -11.93 -5.98 -6.87
C GLY A 380 -10.61 -5.83 -6.13
N LEU A 381 -9.80 -4.82 -6.46
CA LEU A 381 -8.51 -4.53 -5.83
C LEU A 381 -8.68 -3.94 -4.43
N LEU A 382 -9.67 -3.06 -4.27
CA LEU A 382 -10.05 -2.43 -3.01
C LEU A 382 -10.72 -3.42 -2.03
N GLY A 383 -11.20 -4.55 -2.54
CA GLY A 383 -12.07 -5.45 -1.79
C GLY A 383 -13.49 -4.91 -1.62
N ASP A 384 -13.91 -3.98 -2.47
CA ASP A 384 -15.29 -3.48 -2.56
C ASP A 384 -16.16 -4.53 -3.27
N VAL A 385 -16.43 -5.62 -2.57
CA VAL A 385 -17.21 -6.76 -3.07
C VAL A 385 -18.51 -6.91 -2.27
N ARG A 386 -19.40 -7.78 -2.73
CA ARG A 386 -20.70 -8.05 -2.08
C ARG A 386 -21.46 -6.75 -1.84
N HIS A 387 -21.89 -6.44 -0.62
CA HIS A 387 -22.67 -5.24 -0.30
C HIS A 387 -21.92 -3.91 -0.52
N ASN A 388 -20.60 -3.93 -0.70
CA ASN A 388 -19.82 -2.73 -1.08
C ASN A 388 -19.54 -2.66 -2.59
N HIS A 389 -19.96 -3.65 -3.37
CA HIS A 389 -19.72 -3.67 -4.81
C HIS A 389 -20.42 -2.48 -5.51
N PRO A 390 -19.81 -1.87 -6.55
CA PRO A 390 -20.38 -0.71 -7.24
C PRO A 390 -21.81 -0.89 -7.75
N SER A 391 -22.25 -2.12 -8.04
CA SER A 391 -23.64 -2.41 -8.42
C SER A 391 -24.68 -2.15 -7.30
N HIS A 392 -24.23 -1.96 -6.06
CA HIS A 392 -25.06 -1.68 -4.88
C HIS A 392 -24.90 -0.26 -4.35
N TRP A 393 -24.08 0.58 -4.99
CA TRP A 393 -23.89 1.95 -4.57
C TRP A 393 -25.18 2.75 -4.73
N ALA A 394 -25.58 3.46 -3.67
CA ALA A 394 -26.75 4.33 -3.69
C ALA A 394 -26.56 5.56 -4.59
N LEU A 395 -25.29 5.92 -4.86
CA LEU A 395 -24.86 7.10 -5.62
C LEU A 395 -25.33 8.42 -4.99
N ALA A 396 -24.79 9.56 -5.44
CA ALA A 396 -25.16 10.86 -4.89
C ALA A 396 -26.49 11.35 -5.50
N PRO A 397 -27.45 11.88 -4.72
CA PRO A 397 -28.67 12.47 -5.25
C PRO A 397 -28.36 13.73 -6.06
N HIS A 398 -28.82 13.76 -7.32
CA HIS A 398 -28.74 14.97 -8.12
C HIS A 398 -29.73 16.01 -7.58
N LEU A 399 -29.36 17.28 -7.66
CA LEU A 399 -30.23 18.40 -7.28
C LEU A 399 -31.51 18.55 -8.11
N ASN A 400 -31.64 17.85 -9.24
CA ASN A 400 -32.89 17.83 -9.98
C ASN A 400 -33.98 16.99 -9.28
N GLY A 401 -33.62 16.29 -8.20
CA GLY A 401 -34.53 15.49 -7.38
C GLY A 401 -34.93 14.14 -8.00
N VAL A 402 -34.48 13.85 -9.22
CA VAL A 402 -34.86 12.66 -9.98
C VAL A 402 -33.66 11.72 -10.14
N ASP A 403 -32.54 12.27 -10.60
CA ASP A 403 -31.39 11.47 -10.98
C ASP A 403 -30.47 11.19 -9.79
N ARG A 404 -29.63 10.17 -9.97
CA ARG A 404 -28.47 9.88 -9.14
C ARG A 404 -27.23 10.06 -9.99
N ILE A 405 -26.15 10.56 -9.39
CA ILE A 405 -24.87 10.74 -10.07
C ILE A 405 -23.82 9.88 -9.39
N ASP A 406 -23.03 9.21 -10.20
CA ASP A 406 -21.74 8.70 -9.75
C ASP A 406 -20.79 9.90 -9.55
N PRO A 407 -20.27 10.12 -8.32
CA PRO A 407 -19.34 11.22 -8.07
C PRO A 407 -18.06 11.17 -8.91
N ALA A 408 -17.68 10.00 -9.47
CA ALA A 408 -16.59 9.92 -10.45
C ALA A 408 -16.89 10.67 -11.77
N ASN A 409 -18.18 10.91 -12.06
CA ASN A 409 -18.63 11.72 -13.20
C ASN A 409 -18.77 13.21 -12.86
N ALA A 410 -18.63 13.62 -11.59
CA ALA A 410 -18.46 15.03 -11.28
C ALA A 410 -17.14 15.53 -11.87
N HIS A 411 -17.12 16.71 -12.47
CA HIS A 411 -15.92 17.25 -13.11
C HIS A 411 -15.02 17.99 -12.10
N VAL A 412 -15.65 18.76 -11.21
CA VAL A 412 -14.96 19.54 -10.17
C VAL A 412 -15.61 19.22 -8.83
N LEU A 413 -14.78 18.87 -7.86
CA LEU A 413 -15.17 18.68 -6.47
C LEU A 413 -14.68 19.88 -5.67
N VAL A 414 -15.58 20.53 -4.92
CA VAL A 414 -15.22 21.64 -4.03
C VAL A 414 -15.57 21.28 -2.60
N GLN A 415 -14.55 21.13 -1.74
CA GLN A 415 -14.76 21.00 -0.30
C GLN A 415 -14.88 22.39 0.30
N LEU A 416 -16.01 22.65 0.96
CA LEU A 416 -16.26 23.85 1.72
C LEU A 416 -16.22 23.53 3.22
N ARG A 417 -15.53 24.36 4.02
CA ARG A 417 -15.59 24.30 5.48
C ARG A 417 -15.81 25.69 6.06
N PHE A 418 -16.68 25.79 7.06
CA PHE A 418 -16.99 27.03 7.75
C PHE A 418 -17.39 26.77 9.22
N PRO A 419 -17.31 27.78 10.11
CA PRO A 419 -17.84 27.67 11.47
C PRO A 419 -19.36 27.53 11.49
N ALA A 420 -19.88 26.71 12.40
CA ALA A 420 -21.31 26.55 12.60
C ALA A 420 -22.02 27.89 12.82
N THR A 421 -23.20 28.03 12.21
CA THR A 421 -24.02 29.23 12.38
C THR A 421 -24.65 29.30 13.77
N GLU A 422 -24.82 28.15 14.43
CA GLU A 422 -25.43 28.02 15.75
C GLU A 422 -24.61 27.04 16.63
N PRO A 423 -24.62 27.19 17.96
CA PRO A 423 -23.99 26.23 18.87
C PRO A 423 -24.59 24.82 18.74
N GLY A 424 -23.74 23.80 18.91
CA GLY A 424 -24.16 22.39 18.92
C GLY A 424 -23.52 21.56 17.81
N GLU A 425 -23.84 20.27 17.77
CA GLU A 425 -23.26 19.32 16.81
C GLU A 425 -24.13 19.09 15.57
N ALA A 426 -25.42 19.38 15.62
CA ALA A 426 -26.33 19.14 14.51
C ALA A 426 -26.03 20.07 13.33
N PHE A 427 -26.16 19.54 12.12
CA PHE A 427 -26.15 20.36 10.91
C PHE A 427 -27.50 21.06 10.78
N THR A 428 -27.53 22.37 10.98
CA THR A 428 -28.78 23.13 11.10
C THR A 428 -29.33 23.57 9.74
N ALA A 429 -30.59 24.01 9.72
CA ALA A 429 -31.15 24.62 8.51
C ALA A 429 -30.42 25.92 8.09
N ALA A 430 -29.80 26.63 9.05
CA ALA A 430 -28.97 27.81 8.75
C ALA A 430 -27.64 27.43 8.10
N ASP A 431 -27.02 26.32 8.55
CA ASP A 431 -25.83 25.75 7.91
C ASP A 431 -26.14 25.29 6.47
N ASP A 432 -27.30 24.65 6.24
CA ASP A 432 -27.75 24.21 4.91
C ASP A 432 -27.95 25.39 3.96
N ARG A 433 -28.64 26.45 4.40
CA ARG A 433 -28.80 27.68 3.60
C ARG A 433 -27.45 28.28 3.22
N ARG A 434 -26.55 28.43 4.18
CA ARG A 434 -25.20 28.96 3.94
C ARG A 434 -24.41 28.08 2.96
N LEU A 435 -24.50 26.76 3.09
CA LEU A 435 -23.84 25.83 2.17
C LEU A 435 -24.37 25.97 0.74
N ARG A 436 -25.69 26.09 0.57
CA ARG A 436 -26.32 26.30 -0.75
C ARG A 436 -25.92 27.64 -1.37
N GLU A 437 -25.96 28.73 -0.61
CA GLU A 437 -25.50 30.05 -1.09
C GLU A 437 -24.05 30.00 -1.57
N LEU A 438 -23.17 29.34 -0.80
CA LEU A 438 -21.78 29.17 -1.19
C LEU A 438 -21.61 28.28 -2.44
N ALA A 439 -22.43 27.24 -2.58
CA ALA A 439 -22.42 26.36 -3.75
C ALA A 439 -22.93 27.07 -5.01
N ASP A 440 -24.00 27.86 -4.90
CA ASP A 440 -24.56 28.64 -6.01
C ASP A 440 -23.57 29.69 -6.50
N ALA A 441 -22.83 30.33 -5.58
CA ALA A 441 -21.75 31.26 -5.92
C ALA A 441 -20.63 30.64 -6.76
N LEU A 442 -20.44 29.30 -6.72
CA LEU A 442 -19.47 28.59 -7.56
C LEU A 442 -19.94 28.44 -9.02
N THR A 443 -21.19 28.77 -9.33
CA THR A 443 -21.78 28.62 -10.68
C THR A 443 -21.93 29.94 -11.42
N ALA A 444 -22.04 31.06 -10.69
CA ALA A 444 -22.34 32.37 -11.26
C ALA A 444 -21.19 32.90 -12.13
N GLY A 445 -21.35 32.86 -13.45
CA GLY A 445 -20.35 33.35 -14.41
C GLY A 445 -19.08 32.51 -14.50
N THR A 446 -19.08 31.30 -13.92
CA THR A 446 -17.88 30.44 -13.83
C THR A 446 -17.83 29.37 -14.92
N GLY A 447 -18.90 29.18 -15.71
CA GLY A 447 -19.01 28.06 -16.64
C GLY A 447 -19.17 26.69 -15.98
N LEU A 448 -19.38 26.65 -14.66
CA LEU A 448 -19.66 25.44 -13.89
C LEU A 448 -21.16 25.34 -13.57
N ALA A 449 -21.68 24.12 -13.47
CA ALA A 449 -23.05 23.85 -13.09
C ALA A 449 -23.11 22.82 -11.96
N LEU A 450 -24.01 23.05 -11.01
CA LEU A 450 -24.18 22.24 -9.81
C LEU A 450 -24.85 20.90 -10.15
N MET A 451 -24.29 19.80 -9.63
CA MET A 451 -24.85 18.46 -9.78
C MET A 451 -25.42 17.94 -8.46
N ALA A 452 -24.60 17.95 -7.41
CA ALA A 452 -24.96 17.47 -6.07
C ALA A 452 -24.22 18.23 -4.98
N ILE A 453 -24.77 18.20 -3.77
CA ILE A 453 -24.15 18.71 -2.55
C ILE A 453 -24.29 17.61 -1.50
N GLU A 454 -23.18 17.22 -0.88
CA GLU A 454 -23.17 16.34 0.30
C GLU A 454 -22.83 17.18 1.54
N PRO A 455 -23.81 17.49 2.42
CA PRO A 455 -23.57 18.22 3.65
C PRO A 455 -22.68 17.45 4.63
N MET A 456 -21.78 18.17 5.30
CA MET A 456 -20.82 17.57 6.22
C MET A 456 -20.68 18.39 7.50
N ARG A 457 -20.30 17.71 8.58
CA ARG A 457 -20.03 18.29 9.89
C ARG A 457 -18.86 17.61 10.60
N SER A 458 -18.31 18.28 11.58
CA SER A 458 -17.52 17.65 12.64
C SER A 458 -18.18 17.94 13.98
N ASN A 459 -17.93 17.08 14.97
CA ASN A 459 -18.23 17.42 16.37
C ASN A 459 -17.04 18.13 17.02
N GLY A 460 -17.28 18.76 18.17
CA GLY A 460 -16.24 19.49 18.90
C GLY A 460 -15.17 18.59 19.55
N ALA A 461 -15.42 17.29 19.62
CA ALA A 461 -14.52 16.30 20.22
C ALA A 461 -13.68 15.52 19.18
N ASP A 462 -13.81 15.85 17.89
CA ASP A 462 -13.20 15.11 16.77
C ASP A 462 -13.46 13.60 16.82
N LYS A 463 -14.68 13.20 17.23
CA LYS A 463 -15.14 11.81 17.27
C LYS A 463 -15.93 11.43 16.02
N GLU A 464 -15.82 10.18 15.59
CA GLU A 464 -16.72 9.60 14.58
C GLU A 464 -18.01 9.03 15.23
N HIS A 465 -18.94 8.50 14.42
CA HIS A 465 -20.27 8.11 14.93
C HIS A 465 -20.27 6.90 15.88
N PHE A 466 -19.25 6.04 15.88
CA PHE A 466 -19.09 5.00 16.90
C PHE A 466 -18.48 5.52 18.22
N GLY A 467 -18.20 6.83 18.31
CA GLY A 467 -17.76 7.52 19.52
C GLY A 467 -16.24 7.57 19.73
N PHE A 468 -15.44 7.08 18.79
CA PHE A 468 -13.98 7.10 18.89
C PHE A 468 -13.40 8.42 18.42
N LYS A 469 -12.42 8.95 19.18
CA LYS A 469 -11.60 10.08 18.75
C LYS A 469 -10.83 9.71 17.46
N ASP A 470 -11.00 10.54 16.43
CA ASP A 470 -10.36 10.40 15.14
C ASP A 470 -9.28 11.48 14.93
N GLY A 471 -8.51 11.37 13.84
CA GLY A 471 -7.50 12.34 13.42
C GLY A 471 -6.16 12.25 14.16
N ILE A 472 -5.97 11.26 15.05
CA ILE A 472 -4.78 11.16 15.93
C ILE A 472 -3.50 10.83 15.15
N SER A 473 -3.49 9.75 14.36
CA SER A 473 -2.30 9.28 13.64
C SER A 473 -2.36 9.71 12.18
N GLN A 474 -1.46 10.62 11.81
CA GLN A 474 -1.35 11.22 10.47
C GLN A 474 0.13 11.33 10.10
N PRO A 475 0.55 10.98 8.86
CA PRO A 475 1.92 11.26 8.42
C PRO A 475 2.17 12.77 8.38
N GLN A 476 3.42 13.17 8.55
CA GLN A 476 3.80 14.58 8.53
C GLN A 476 5.06 14.80 7.70
N LEU A 477 5.14 15.94 7.04
CA LEU A 477 6.39 16.35 6.40
C LEU A 477 7.33 16.92 7.46
N ALA A 478 8.64 16.80 7.23
CA ALA A 478 9.64 17.36 8.13
C ALA A 478 9.47 18.89 8.24
N ALA A 479 9.71 19.44 9.44
CA ALA A 479 9.61 20.89 9.68
C ALA A 479 10.54 21.71 8.75
N SER A 480 11.66 21.14 8.33
CA SER A 480 12.57 21.75 7.35
C SER A 480 11.95 21.93 5.95
N VAL A 481 10.90 21.17 5.63
CA VAL A 481 10.19 21.21 4.36
C VAL A 481 9.00 22.18 4.42
N THR A 482 8.26 22.18 5.53
CA THR A 482 7.02 22.98 5.65
C THR A 482 7.24 24.34 6.31
N GLY A 483 8.35 24.53 7.03
CA GLY A 483 8.56 25.68 7.91
C GLY A 483 7.62 25.71 9.12
N GLN A 484 6.77 24.70 9.29
CA GLN A 484 5.77 24.59 10.36
C GLN A 484 6.27 23.64 11.45
N PRO A 485 5.95 23.89 12.74
CA PRO A 485 6.21 22.93 13.81
C PRO A 485 5.50 21.61 13.52
N GLN A 486 6.16 20.49 13.84
CA GLN A 486 5.50 19.19 13.82
C GLN A 486 4.42 19.12 14.91
N LEU A 487 3.37 18.35 14.66
CA LEU A 487 2.31 18.09 15.65
C LEU A 487 2.92 17.39 16.88
N SER A 488 2.36 17.63 18.05
CA SER A 488 2.80 16.99 19.28
C SER A 488 2.66 15.47 19.18
N GLY A 489 3.74 14.74 19.48
CA GLY A 489 3.79 13.28 19.37
C GLY A 489 3.97 12.73 17.95
N ALA A 490 4.31 13.58 16.98
CA ALA A 490 4.66 13.18 15.61
C ALA A 490 5.99 12.41 15.54
N ALA A 491 7.03 12.96 16.16
CA ALA A 491 8.36 12.37 16.23
C ALA A 491 8.61 11.91 17.67
N GLY A 492 8.30 10.65 17.93
CA GLY A 492 8.45 10.01 19.21
C GLY A 492 9.69 9.11 19.30
N GLN A 493 10.00 8.58 20.48
CA GLN A 493 11.11 7.64 20.66
C GLN A 493 10.80 6.26 20.07
N SER A 494 9.54 5.85 20.13
CA SER A 494 9.07 4.54 19.70
C SER A 494 8.47 4.58 18.28
N TRP A 495 7.98 5.73 17.83
CA TRP A 495 7.40 5.88 16.50
C TRP A 495 7.58 7.29 15.93
N ASP A 496 7.90 7.38 14.64
CA ASP A 496 8.01 8.64 13.89
C ASP A 496 6.99 8.66 12.73
N ASP A 497 6.11 9.65 12.75
CA ASP A 497 5.13 9.91 11.70
C ASP A 497 5.70 10.76 10.56
N THR A 498 6.95 11.19 10.65
CA THR A 498 7.63 11.95 9.58
C THR A 498 7.80 11.08 8.34
N VAL A 499 7.46 11.63 7.16
CA VAL A 499 7.62 10.98 5.86
C VAL A 499 8.33 11.91 4.87
N LYS A 500 8.95 11.31 3.84
CA LYS A 500 9.47 12.08 2.69
C LYS A 500 8.34 12.82 1.97
N THR A 501 8.68 13.96 1.37
CA THR A 501 7.74 14.79 0.60
C THR A 501 6.99 14.00 -0.47
N GLY A 502 7.67 13.08 -1.16
CA GLY A 502 7.08 12.22 -2.19
C GLY A 502 5.99 11.27 -1.68
N GLU A 503 5.90 11.01 -0.38
CA GLU A 503 4.79 10.18 0.15
C GLU A 503 3.46 10.95 0.21
N VAL A 504 3.50 12.29 0.11
CA VAL A 504 2.30 13.14 0.19
C VAL A 504 2.07 13.90 -1.11
N LEU A 505 3.15 14.39 -1.73
CA LEU A 505 3.11 15.27 -2.89
C LEU A 505 3.84 14.67 -4.09
N GLN A 506 3.23 14.82 -5.26
CA GLN A 506 3.83 14.52 -6.55
C GLN A 506 4.96 15.51 -6.88
N GLY A 507 5.95 15.04 -7.63
CA GLY A 507 7.14 15.76 -8.06
C GLY A 507 8.36 15.63 -7.13
N PHE A 508 8.26 14.81 -6.08
CA PHE A 508 9.33 14.60 -5.09
C PHE A 508 9.68 13.11 -4.96
N PRO A 509 10.90 12.78 -4.50
CA PRO A 509 11.29 11.40 -4.26
C PRO A 509 10.59 10.81 -3.04
N THR A 510 10.27 9.52 -3.13
CA THR A 510 9.68 8.70 -2.06
C THR A 510 10.76 7.94 -1.28
N GLU A 511 10.37 7.18 -0.24
CA GLU A 511 11.28 6.23 0.43
C GLU A 511 11.62 5.01 -0.45
N ARG A 512 10.92 4.87 -1.57
CA ARG A 512 10.97 3.69 -2.44
C ARG A 512 11.65 3.97 -3.78
N ASP A 513 11.80 5.23 -4.19
CA ASP A 513 12.18 5.65 -5.56
C ASP A 513 13.68 5.74 -5.85
N LYS A 514 14.56 5.16 -5.02
CA LYS A 514 16.03 5.31 -5.17
C LYS A 514 16.47 6.77 -5.36
N GLY A 515 15.69 7.75 -4.91
CA GLY A 515 15.96 9.18 -5.09
C GLY A 515 15.36 9.84 -6.35
N TYR A 516 14.74 9.12 -7.28
CA TYR A 516 14.03 9.72 -8.42
C TYR A 516 12.76 10.43 -7.96
N ALA A 517 12.46 11.60 -8.56
CA ALA A 517 11.17 12.26 -8.36
C ALA A 517 10.05 11.51 -9.10
N VAL A 518 8.82 11.53 -8.57
CA VAL A 518 7.66 10.92 -9.23
C VAL A 518 6.53 11.96 -9.36
N PRO A 519 6.08 12.33 -10.58
CA PRO A 519 6.60 11.84 -11.87
C PRO A 519 8.03 12.33 -12.12
N GLU A 520 8.77 11.60 -12.95
CA GLU A 520 10.15 11.95 -13.28
C GLU A 520 10.21 13.25 -14.07
N GLN A 521 9.28 13.38 -15.03
CA GLN A 521 9.18 14.54 -15.91
C GLN A 521 8.27 15.61 -15.29
N PRO A 522 8.61 16.91 -15.40
CA PRO A 522 7.74 17.98 -14.94
C PRO A 522 6.34 17.96 -15.55
N ASP A 523 5.35 18.27 -14.72
CA ASP A 523 3.97 18.44 -15.14
C ASP A 523 3.24 19.38 -14.18
N ALA A 524 2.85 20.57 -14.63
CA ALA A 524 2.18 21.55 -13.77
C ALA A 524 0.81 21.09 -13.20
N LEU A 525 0.20 20.00 -13.70
CA LEU A 525 -1.00 19.41 -13.12
C LEU A 525 -0.70 18.38 -12.02
N LEU A 526 0.52 17.84 -11.99
CA LEU A 526 0.95 16.85 -11.02
C LEU A 526 1.90 17.45 -9.97
N ASP A 527 2.85 18.27 -10.37
CA ASP A 527 3.88 18.83 -9.48
C ASP A 527 3.28 19.57 -8.29
N ARG A 528 3.69 19.20 -7.07
CA ARG A 528 3.15 19.67 -5.77
C ARG A 528 1.67 19.33 -5.55
N GLY A 529 1.07 18.52 -6.41
CA GLY A 529 -0.27 17.98 -6.26
C GLY A 529 -0.32 16.75 -5.36
N SER A 530 -1.53 16.39 -4.93
CA SER A 530 -1.83 15.15 -4.23
C SER A 530 -3.15 14.61 -4.76
N PHE A 531 -3.32 13.29 -4.79
CA PHE A 531 -4.60 12.70 -5.17
C PHE A 531 -5.54 12.68 -3.97
N LEU A 532 -6.80 13.01 -4.21
CA LEU A 532 -7.87 12.94 -3.23
C LEU A 532 -8.71 11.70 -3.49
N VAL A 533 -8.82 10.84 -2.49
CA VAL A 533 -9.80 9.74 -2.45
C VAL A 533 -11.02 10.22 -1.69
N VAL A 534 -12.22 9.99 -2.22
CA VAL A 534 -13.48 10.29 -1.52
C VAL A 534 -14.36 9.06 -1.42
N ARG A 535 -14.85 8.72 -0.22
CA ARG A 535 -15.79 7.61 0.00
C ARG A 535 -16.89 8.01 0.97
N LYS A 536 -18.16 7.84 0.60
CA LYS A 536 -19.29 8.00 1.52
C LYS A 536 -19.58 6.66 2.19
N LEU A 537 -19.30 6.59 3.49
CA LEU A 537 -19.43 5.40 4.32
C LEU A 537 -20.62 5.59 5.28
N ARG A 538 -21.70 4.84 5.10
CA ARG A 538 -22.83 4.83 6.06
C ARG A 538 -22.46 3.99 7.28
N GLN A 539 -22.70 4.52 8.47
CA GLN A 539 -22.43 3.86 9.75
C GLN A 539 -23.74 3.49 10.46
N TYR A 540 -23.92 2.22 10.80
CA TYR A 540 -25.08 1.69 11.51
C TYR A 540 -24.80 1.66 13.02
N THR A 541 -24.99 2.82 13.67
CA THR A 541 -24.60 3.06 15.07
C THR A 541 -25.44 2.27 16.06
N GLY A 542 -26.74 2.08 15.79
CA GLY A 542 -27.65 1.32 16.64
C GLY A 542 -27.28 -0.17 16.64
N ARG A 543 -27.09 -0.75 15.44
CA ARG A 543 -26.61 -2.12 15.23
C ARG A 543 -25.28 -2.36 15.95
N PHE A 544 -24.31 -1.46 15.78
CA PHE A 544 -23.00 -1.57 16.41
C PHE A 544 -23.08 -1.50 17.94
N SER A 545 -23.76 -0.49 18.49
CA SER A 545 -23.91 -0.28 19.94
C SER A 545 -24.61 -1.47 20.59
N ARG A 546 -25.78 -1.87 20.05
CA ARG A 546 -26.54 -3.02 20.55
C ARG A 546 -25.72 -4.29 20.53
N ARG A 547 -25.00 -4.56 19.43
CA ARG A 547 -24.22 -5.79 19.29
C ARG A 547 -23.09 -5.86 20.28
N THR A 548 -22.28 -4.80 20.37
CA THR A 548 -21.12 -4.76 21.26
C THR A 548 -21.51 -4.78 22.74
N TYR A 549 -22.61 -4.14 23.11
CA TYR A 549 -23.15 -4.20 24.48
C TYR A 549 -23.59 -5.62 24.87
N LEU A 550 -24.34 -6.30 24.00
CA LEU A 550 -24.80 -7.67 24.24
C LEU A 550 -23.63 -8.65 24.37
N GLU A 551 -22.62 -8.52 23.51
CA GLU A 551 -21.43 -9.38 23.57
C GLU A 551 -20.57 -9.09 24.80
N ALA A 552 -20.40 -7.82 25.19
CA ALA A 552 -19.71 -7.47 26.44
C ALA A 552 -20.39 -8.11 27.65
N LYS A 553 -21.72 -8.01 27.74
CA LYS A 553 -22.51 -8.67 28.79
C LYS A 553 -22.38 -10.19 28.75
N ARG A 554 -22.40 -10.82 27.57
CA ARG A 554 -22.22 -12.28 27.40
C ARG A 554 -20.85 -12.73 27.88
N LEU A 555 -19.81 -11.94 27.61
CA LEU A 555 -18.43 -12.24 27.98
C LEU A 555 -18.10 -11.86 29.43
N GLY A 556 -18.97 -11.12 30.12
CA GLY A 556 -18.69 -10.58 31.46
C GLY A 556 -17.59 -9.52 31.47
N LEU A 557 -17.42 -8.80 30.36
CA LEU A 557 -16.41 -7.76 30.19
C LEU A 557 -17.03 -6.36 30.19
N ASP A 558 -16.20 -5.35 30.46
CA ASP A 558 -16.56 -3.96 30.25
C ASP A 558 -16.84 -3.70 28.76
N HIS A 559 -17.91 -2.96 28.46
CA HIS A 559 -18.27 -2.57 27.09
C HIS A 559 -17.17 -1.70 26.47
N ASP A 560 -16.58 -0.78 27.23
CA ASP A 560 -15.52 0.10 26.74
C ASP A 560 -14.27 -0.68 26.36
N LEU A 561 -13.98 -1.78 27.09
CA LEU A 561 -12.87 -2.67 26.77
C LEU A 561 -13.12 -3.41 25.45
N VAL A 562 -14.34 -3.92 25.23
CA VAL A 562 -14.70 -4.58 23.97
C VAL A 562 -14.55 -3.61 22.80
N LEU A 563 -15.08 -2.39 22.93
CA LEU A 563 -14.91 -1.33 21.94
C LEU A 563 -13.43 -1.02 21.68
N ALA A 564 -12.64 -0.90 22.74
CA ALA A 564 -11.21 -0.65 22.63
C ALA A 564 -10.48 -1.79 21.92
N LYS A 565 -10.85 -3.06 22.15
CA LYS A 565 -10.23 -4.23 21.49
C LYS A 565 -10.55 -4.30 20.00
N LEU A 566 -11.75 -3.90 19.58
CA LEU A 566 -12.13 -3.81 18.16
C LEU A 566 -11.35 -2.69 17.45
N MET A 567 -11.17 -1.54 18.11
CA MET A 567 -10.50 -0.37 17.50
C MET A 567 -8.98 -0.44 17.60
N GLY A 568 -8.44 -0.90 18.73
CA GLY A 568 -7.04 -0.77 19.16
C GLY A 568 -6.75 0.49 19.99
N ARG A 569 -7.78 1.31 20.23
CA ARG A 569 -7.77 2.51 21.09
C ARG A 569 -9.06 2.60 21.88
N TRP A 570 -8.97 3.16 23.07
CA TRP A 570 -10.13 3.64 23.82
C TRP A 570 -10.82 4.79 23.07
N GLN A 571 -12.10 5.03 23.34
CA GLN A 571 -12.87 6.08 22.68
C GLN A 571 -12.30 7.50 22.88
N ASP A 572 -11.53 7.73 23.95
CA ASP A 572 -10.81 8.99 24.21
C ASP A 572 -9.50 9.14 23.40
N GLY A 573 -9.08 8.07 22.70
CA GLY A 573 -7.90 8.04 21.85
C GLY A 573 -6.68 7.34 22.46
N ARG A 574 -6.71 6.91 23.74
CA ARG A 574 -5.58 6.19 24.35
C ARG A 574 -5.31 4.85 23.64
N PRO A 575 -4.07 4.51 23.23
CA PRO A 575 -3.77 3.25 22.53
C PRO A 575 -3.68 2.05 23.48
N LEU A 576 -4.20 0.89 23.04
CA LEU A 576 -4.15 -0.33 23.85
C LEU A 576 -2.72 -0.88 24.02
N ALA A 577 -1.87 -0.75 23.01
CA ALA A 577 -0.52 -1.30 23.01
C ALA A 577 0.48 -0.48 23.87
N ALA A 578 0.12 0.74 24.25
CA ALA A 578 0.95 1.63 25.08
C ALA A 578 0.07 2.59 25.90
N PRO A 579 -0.68 2.11 26.91
CA PRO A 579 -1.57 2.96 27.70
C PRO A 579 -0.86 4.16 28.37
N GLU A 580 0.45 4.01 28.65
CA GLU A 580 1.32 5.04 29.22
C GLU A 580 1.51 6.26 28.28
N ALA A 581 1.28 6.10 26.98
CA ALA A 581 1.38 7.18 26.00
C ALA A 581 0.21 8.18 26.10
N GLY A 582 -0.77 7.96 26.99
CA GLY A 582 -1.97 8.78 27.07
C GLY A 582 -2.69 8.83 25.72
N SER A 583 -3.26 9.98 25.34
CA SER A 583 -3.85 10.15 24.00
C SER A 583 -2.81 10.38 22.89
N GLY A 584 -1.52 10.19 23.18
CA GLY A 584 -0.42 10.38 22.25
C GLY A 584 -0.34 9.31 21.16
N ASN A 585 0.63 9.48 20.26
CA ASN A 585 0.84 8.58 19.13
C ASN A 585 2.22 7.88 19.09
N ASP A 586 3.09 8.15 20.08
CA ASP A 586 4.44 7.58 20.19
C ASP A 586 4.44 6.13 20.68
N PHE A 587 4.04 5.20 19.81
CA PHE A 587 4.15 3.77 20.06
C PHE A 587 4.21 2.96 18.77
N ASN A 588 4.82 1.78 18.88
CA ASN A 588 4.78 0.70 17.92
C ASN A 588 4.31 -0.60 18.63
N TYR A 589 4.23 -1.73 17.92
CA TYR A 589 3.77 -3.00 18.51
C TYR A 589 4.92 -3.94 18.90
N ALA A 590 6.17 -3.48 18.96
CA ALA A 590 7.31 -4.32 19.34
C ALA A 590 7.21 -4.81 20.80
N LYS A 591 6.54 -4.05 21.68
CA LYS A 591 6.22 -4.44 23.05
C LYS A 591 4.96 -5.32 23.16
N ASP A 592 4.24 -5.52 22.06
CA ASP A 592 3.04 -6.37 21.96
C ASP A 592 3.12 -7.33 20.76
N PRO A 593 4.20 -8.14 20.64
CA PRO A 593 4.43 -9.00 19.48
C PRO A 593 3.42 -10.14 19.37
N GLN A 594 2.76 -10.48 20.48
CA GLN A 594 1.73 -11.53 20.56
C GLN A 594 0.30 -11.01 20.38
N GLY A 595 0.10 -9.69 20.27
CA GLY A 595 -1.23 -9.09 20.14
C GLY A 595 -2.10 -9.24 21.39
N ALA A 596 -1.48 -9.43 22.56
CA ALA A 596 -2.16 -9.61 23.83
C ALA A 596 -2.84 -8.31 24.30
N ALA A 597 -2.19 -7.17 24.07
CA ALA A 597 -2.74 -5.86 24.39
C ALA A 597 -3.66 -5.36 23.26
N CYS A 598 -3.13 -5.17 22.06
CA CYS A 598 -3.87 -4.72 20.88
C CYS A 598 -3.98 -5.88 19.88
N PRO A 599 -5.18 -6.46 19.67
CA PRO A 599 -5.36 -7.59 18.76
C PRO A 599 -4.80 -7.29 17.36
N PHE A 600 -4.24 -8.29 16.66
CA PHE A 600 -3.74 -8.13 15.30
C PHE A 600 -4.81 -7.55 14.37
N HIS A 601 -6.06 -8.02 14.53
CA HIS A 601 -7.20 -7.62 13.72
C HIS A 601 -7.84 -6.29 14.15
N ALA A 602 -7.36 -5.63 15.20
CA ALA A 602 -7.89 -4.34 15.62
C ALA A 602 -7.73 -3.30 14.50
N HIS A 603 -8.74 -2.43 14.35
CA HIS A 603 -8.84 -1.49 13.22
C HIS A 603 -7.54 -0.71 12.96
N ILE A 604 -6.97 -0.08 13.99
CA ILE A 604 -5.75 0.74 13.81
C ILE A 604 -4.49 -0.10 13.53
N ARG A 605 -4.43 -1.35 14.00
CA ARG A 605 -3.27 -2.25 13.78
C ARG A 605 -3.32 -2.86 12.38
N ARG A 606 -4.50 -3.04 11.80
CA ARG A 606 -4.65 -3.40 10.38
C ARG A 606 -4.37 -2.21 9.46
N ALA A 607 -4.93 -1.04 9.77
CA ALA A 607 -4.72 0.17 8.97
C ALA A 607 -3.27 0.65 8.97
N ASN A 608 -2.58 0.47 10.11
CA ASN A 608 -1.19 0.85 10.31
C ASN A 608 -0.54 -0.15 11.29
N PRO A 609 0.10 -1.23 10.79
CA PRO A 609 0.66 -2.28 11.62
C PRO A 609 1.87 -1.87 12.43
N ARG A 610 2.51 -0.71 12.17
CA ARG A 610 3.68 -0.14 12.89
C ARG A 610 4.78 -1.12 13.26
N ASP A 611 4.83 -2.29 12.62
CA ASP A 611 5.64 -3.40 13.09
C ASP A 611 7.06 -3.21 12.56
N LEU A 612 8.02 -3.02 13.48
CA LEU A 612 9.40 -2.61 13.20
C LEU A 612 10.41 -3.73 13.47
N ALA A 613 9.97 -4.98 13.60
CA ALA A 613 10.89 -6.09 13.78
C ALA A 613 11.84 -6.26 12.57
N GLY A 614 13.15 -6.18 12.82
CA GLY A 614 14.22 -6.63 11.93
C GLY A 614 14.19 -6.18 10.46
N THR A 615 14.83 -6.97 9.60
CA THR A 615 14.98 -6.86 8.13
C THR A 615 13.66 -6.83 7.33
N ALA A 616 12.50 -6.63 7.98
CA ALA A 616 11.20 -6.59 7.34
C ALA A 616 11.05 -5.39 6.38
N PHE A 617 10.36 -5.65 5.26
CA PHE A 617 10.13 -4.74 4.14
C PHE A 617 9.59 -3.35 4.54
N SER A 618 8.80 -3.31 5.62
CA SER A 618 7.95 -2.18 6.00
C SER A 618 8.61 -1.10 6.84
N ARG A 619 9.87 -1.29 7.33
CA ARG A 619 10.46 -0.40 8.34
C ARG A 619 10.32 1.11 8.04
N ASN A 620 10.57 1.52 6.79
CA ASN A 620 10.46 2.93 6.37
C ASN A 620 9.46 3.16 5.21
N ARG A 621 8.68 2.15 4.81
CA ARG A 621 7.97 2.11 3.51
C ARG A 621 6.50 1.74 3.61
N MET A 622 5.96 1.74 4.81
CA MET A 622 4.57 1.46 5.06
C MET A 622 3.68 2.51 4.36
N PRO A 623 2.61 2.11 3.67
CA PRO A 623 1.68 3.05 3.06
C PRO A 623 1.10 3.99 4.11
N ARG A 624 1.18 5.30 3.83
CA ARG A 624 0.63 6.35 4.69
C ARG A 624 -0.44 7.12 3.92
N ILE A 625 -1.46 7.61 4.60
CA ILE A 625 -2.51 8.46 4.01
C ILE A 625 -2.84 9.60 4.97
N LEU A 626 -3.14 10.78 4.41
CA LEU A 626 -3.57 11.95 5.18
C LEU A 626 -5.10 12.03 5.19
N ARG A 627 -5.72 11.60 6.28
CA ARG A 627 -7.19 11.54 6.39
C ARG A 627 -7.75 12.92 6.76
N ARG A 628 -8.72 13.39 5.98
CA ARG A 628 -9.39 14.71 6.08
C ARG A 628 -10.90 14.61 5.98
N GLY A 629 -11.44 13.44 6.31
CA GLY A 629 -12.88 13.17 6.30
C GLY A 629 -13.68 14.06 7.23
N MET A 630 -15.00 14.08 7.02
CA MET A 630 -15.98 14.73 7.90
C MET A 630 -17.20 13.82 8.04
N SER A 631 -17.87 13.91 9.18
CA SER A 631 -19.12 13.19 9.41
C SER A 631 -20.25 13.79 8.58
N TYR A 632 -21.28 13.01 8.25
CA TYR A 632 -22.55 13.49 7.70
C TYR A 632 -23.72 12.90 8.49
N GLY A 633 -24.90 13.51 8.38
CA GLY A 633 -26.10 13.09 9.09
C GLY A 633 -26.14 13.55 10.55
N ALA A 634 -27.20 13.17 11.26
CA ALA A 634 -27.46 13.63 12.62
C ALA A 634 -26.43 13.11 13.65
N PRO A 635 -26.13 13.86 14.72
CA PRO A 635 -25.38 13.36 15.87
C PRO A 635 -25.96 12.07 16.45
N VAL A 636 -25.11 11.24 17.05
CA VAL A 636 -25.53 9.97 17.65
C VAL A 636 -26.14 10.22 19.02
N HIS A 637 -27.31 9.63 19.25
CA HIS A 637 -27.83 9.35 20.57
C HIS A 637 -27.66 7.84 20.85
N PRO A 638 -27.41 7.42 22.11
CA PRO A 638 -27.19 6.00 22.46
C PRO A 638 -28.27 5.03 21.95
N ASP A 639 -29.51 5.53 21.81
CA ASP A 639 -30.69 4.77 21.35
C ASP A 639 -31.11 5.15 19.92
N ALA A 640 -30.25 5.82 19.14
CA ALA A 640 -30.61 6.27 17.79
C ALA A 640 -30.89 5.05 16.88
N PRO A 641 -32.07 5.00 16.22
CA PRO A 641 -32.37 3.95 15.26
C PRO A 641 -31.46 4.06 14.04
N ASP A 642 -31.23 2.94 13.37
CA ASP A 642 -30.39 2.86 12.16
C ASP A 642 -31.09 3.37 10.89
N ASP A 643 -32.32 3.88 11.02
CA ASP A 643 -33.11 4.41 9.92
C ASP A 643 -32.49 5.70 9.33
N ASP A 644 -31.88 6.52 10.18
CA ASP A 644 -31.27 7.79 9.77
C ASP A 644 -29.97 7.57 8.96
N ASP A 645 -29.86 8.26 7.82
CA ASP A 645 -28.63 8.26 7.04
C ASP A 645 -27.54 9.09 7.71
N ARG A 646 -26.49 8.41 8.19
CA ARG A 646 -25.36 9.02 8.89
C ARG A 646 -24.08 8.23 8.65
N GLY A 647 -22.95 8.90 8.79
CA GLY A 647 -21.66 8.23 8.72
C GLY A 647 -20.52 9.18 8.39
N LEU A 648 -19.57 8.71 7.59
CA LEU A 648 -18.34 9.44 7.27
C LEU A 648 -18.23 9.67 5.76
N VAL A 649 -18.04 10.92 5.35
CA VAL A 649 -17.43 11.23 4.05
C VAL A 649 -15.92 11.14 4.28
N PHE A 650 -15.38 9.94 4.06
CA PHE A 650 -13.96 9.67 4.16
C PHE A 650 -13.25 10.39 3.03
N MET A 651 -12.22 11.15 3.38
CA MET A 651 -11.35 11.84 2.44
C MET A 651 -9.90 11.55 2.82
N ALA A 652 -9.07 11.21 1.85
CA ALA A 652 -7.65 10.99 2.08
C ALA A 652 -6.78 11.57 0.96
N TYR A 653 -5.67 12.21 1.35
CA TYR A 653 -4.62 12.63 0.44
C TYR A 653 -3.48 11.61 0.42
N ASN A 654 -2.99 11.34 -0.79
CA ASN A 654 -1.85 10.47 -1.05
C ASN A 654 -1.19 10.83 -2.38
N ALA A 655 0.14 10.72 -2.47
CA ALA A 655 0.82 10.87 -3.75
C ALA A 655 0.53 9.68 -4.69
N HIS A 656 0.46 8.45 -4.19
CA HIS A 656 0.40 7.23 -4.99
C HIS A 656 -0.79 6.36 -4.57
N LEU A 657 -1.93 6.48 -5.26
CA LEU A 657 -3.20 5.79 -4.93
C LEU A 657 -3.02 4.29 -4.74
N ALA A 658 -2.51 3.60 -5.78
CA ALA A 658 -2.30 2.16 -5.78
C ALA A 658 -1.42 1.72 -4.61
N GLU A 659 -0.38 2.49 -4.29
CA GLU A 659 0.63 2.17 -3.29
C GLU A 659 0.30 2.63 -1.87
N GLN A 660 -0.80 3.35 -1.67
CA GLN A 660 -1.18 3.94 -0.39
C GLN A 660 -2.63 3.59 -0.04
N PHE A 661 -3.59 4.37 -0.53
CA PHE A 661 -5.00 4.15 -0.19
C PHE A 661 -5.48 2.75 -0.56
N GLU A 662 -5.17 2.26 -1.76
CA GLU A 662 -5.66 0.95 -2.20
C GLU A 662 -5.08 -0.20 -1.37
N VAL A 663 -3.80 -0.12 -1.02
CA VAL A 663 -3.16 -1.09 -0.11
C VAL A 663 -3.84 -1.10 1.25
N VAL A 664 -4.03 0.08 1.86
CA VAL A 664 -4.66 0.19 3.18
C VAL A 664 -6.12 -0.28 3.13
N GLN A 665 -6.89 0.13 2.12
CA GLN A 665 -8.28 -0.27 1.96
C GLN A 665 -8.40 -1.79 1.77
N ARG A 666 -7.51 -2.41 0.97
CA ARG A 666 -7.46 -3.86 0.82
C ARG A 666 -7.20 -4.55 2.16
N TRP A 667 -6.26 -4.04 2.96
CA TRP A 667 -6.03 -4.56 4.31
C TRP A 667 -7.31 -4.53 5.12
N ILE A 668 -8.01 -3.39 5.16
CA ILE A 668 -9.30 -3.25 5.85
C ILE A 668 -10.36 -4.25 5.34
N SER A 669 -10.54 -4.37 4.02
CA SER A 669 -11.62 -5.17 3.42
C SER A 669 -11.45 -6.69 3.61
N GLY A 670 -10.23 -7.20 3.76
CA GLY A 670 -9.96 -8.64 3.88
C GLY A 670 -8.54 -9.11 3.57
N GLY A 671 -7.57 -8.19 3.37
CA GLY A 671 -6.14 -8.52 3.34
C GLY A 671 -5.55 -8.61 4.75
N ASN A 672 -4.22 -8.72 4.89
CA ASN A 672 -3.62 -8.62 6.21
C ASN A 672 -2.20 -8.06 6.20
N ALA A 673 -1.98 -7.02 7.01
CA ALA A 673 -0.68 -6.39 7.23
C ALA A 673 -0.14 -6.58 8.65
N SER A 674 -0.98 -7.10 9.55
CA SER A 674 -0.68 -7.25 10.98
C SER A 674 -0.13 -8.63 11.35
N GLY A 675 -0.15 -9.56 10.39
CA GLY A 675 0.30 -10.95 10.57
C GLY A 675 -0.79 -11.95 11.00
N GLY A 676 -2.03 -11.54 11.25
CA GLY A 676 -3.15 -12.47 11.48
C GLY A 676 -3.67 -13.23 10.24
N TYR A 677 -4.83 -13.89 10.33
CA TYR A 677 -5.48 -14.52 9.17
C TYR A 677 -6.26 -13.48 8.35
N SER A 678 -6.05 -13.37 7.04
CA SER A 678 -6.72 -12.34 6.23
C SER A 678 -8.26 -12.49 6.20
N GLY A 679 -8.73 -13.74 6.31
CA GLY A 679 -10.15 -14.09 6.43
C GLY A 679 -10.81 -13.62 7.74
N GLN A 680 -10.04 -13.09 8.71
CA GLN A 680 -10.56 -12.29 9.81
C GLN A 680 -10.50 -10.81 9.43
N PRO A 681 -11.61 -10.24 8.91
CA PRO A 681 -11.60 -8.89 8.37
C PRO A 681 -11.61 -7.86 9.50
N ASP A 682 -11.57 -6.59 9.11
CA ASP A 682 -11.68 -5.48 10.06
C ASP A 682 -13.00 -5.59 10.85
N PRO A 683 -12.98 -5.43 12.18
CA PRO A 683 -14.17 -5.60 12.99
C PRO A 683 -15.27 -4.57 12.71
N LEU A 684 -14.91 -3.41 12.15
CA LEU A 684 -15.81 -2.27 11.92
C LEU A 684 -16.19 -2.13 10.43
N LEU A 685 -15.19 -2.22 9.55
CA LEU A 685 -15.30 -1.91 8.11
C LEU A 685 -15.20 -3.16 7.22
N GLY A 686 -15.01 -4.35 7.82
CA GLY A 686 -14.83 -5.59 7.09
C GLY A 686 -16.04 -5.98 6.24
N VAL A 687 -15.77 -6.54 5.05
CA VAL A 687 -16.84 -6.96 4.14
C VAL A 687 -17.43 -8.29 4.59
N VAL A 688 -18.67 -8.23 5.09
CA VAL A 688 -19.52 -9.37 5.42
C VAL A 688 -19.71 -10.33 4.25
N ASP A 689 -19.38 -11.59 4.50
CA ASP A 689 -19.76 -12.74 3.70
C ASP A 689 -20.81 -13.57 4.42
N GLY A 690 -22.06 -13.54 3.94
CA GLY A 690 -23.15 -14.32 4.52
C GLY A 690 -22.96 -15.84 4.41
N SER A 691 -22.05 -16.32 3.55
CA SER A 691 -21.75 -17.75 3.40
C SER A 691 -20.63 -18.24 4.34
N ALA A 692 -19.82 -17.33 4.90
CA ALA A 692 -18.64 -17.66 5.72
C ALA A 692 -18.98 -18.02 7.18
N GLY A 693 -20.26 -18.07 7.54
CA GLY A 693 -20.71 -18.37 8.91
C GLY A 693 -20.65 -17.15 9.84
N ARG A 694 -20.39 -17.39 11.13
CA ARG A 694 -20.36 -16.33 12.16
C ARG A 694 -19.12 -15.45 11.97
N ARG A 695 -19.28 -14.14 12.12
CA ARG A 695 -18.18 -13.17 12.07
C ARG A 695 -17.57 -13.03 13.46
N LEU A 696 -16.57 -13.86 13.74
CA LEU A 696 -15.96 -13.95 15.06
C LEU A 696 -14.69 -13.10 15.12
N PHE A 697 -14.56 -12.29 16.17
CA PHE A 697 -13.39 -11.48 16.47
C PHE A 697 -12.75 -11.99 17.77
N PRO A 698 -11.69 -12.82 17.68
CA PRO A 698 -10.99 -13.32 18.84
C PRO A 698 -10.01 -12.28 19.39
N PHE A 699 -9.85 -12.25 20.72
CA PHE A 699 -8.82 -11.46 21.37
C PHE A 699 -8.40 -12.06 22.72
N GLU A 700 -7.21 -11.70 23.18
CA GLU A 700 -6.74 -12.00 24.53
C GLU A 700 -7.08 -10.86 25.50
N HIS A 701 -7.49 -11.19 26.72
CA HIS A 701 -7.51 -10.27 27.85
C HIS A 701 -7.19 -11.03 29.15
N ALA A 702 -6.30 -10.48 29.98
CA ALA A 702 -5.87 -11.09 31.24
C ALA A 702 -5.44 -12.58 31.12
N GLY A 703 -4.76 -12.94 30.02
CA GLY A 703 -4.32 -14.31 29.73
C GLY A 703 -5.43 -15.28 29.32
N GLN A 704 -6.65 -14.79 29.10
CA GLN A 704 -7.80 -15.57 28.64
C GLN A 704 -8.20 -15.19 27.22
N THR A 705 -8.68 -16.17 26.46
CA THR A 705 -9.24 -15.96 25.13
C THR A 705 -10.71 -15.57 25.24
N HIS A 706 -11.08 -14.50 24.54
CA HIS A 706 -12.46 -14.07 24.34
C HIS A 706 -12.75 -13.97 22.85
N GLU A 707 -14.02 -14.04 22.50
CA GLU A 707 -14.48 -13.94 21.12
C GLU A 707 -15.76 -13.10 21.07
N VAL A 708 -15.75 -12.03 20.28
CA VAL A 708 -16.95 -11.22 19.98
C VAL A 708 -17.54 -11.74 18.67
N ASP A 709 -18.81 -12.11 18.69
CA ASP A 709 -19.52 -12.33 17.44
C ASP A 709 -20.06 -10.98 16.96
N LEU A 710 -19.64 -10.53 15.78
CA LEU A 710 -19.96 -9.24 15.17
C LEU A 710 -21.34 -9.25 14.49
N GLY A 711 -22.00 -10.41 14.41
CA GLY A 711 -23.30 -10.57 13.79
C GLY A 711 -23.28 -10.61 12.25
N PRO A 712 -24.43 -10.94 11.64
CA PRO A 712 -24.53 -11.25 10.21
C PRO A 712 -24.60 -10.01 9.32
N GLU A 713 -24.75 -8.81 9.88
CA GLU A 713 -24.94 -7.58 9.11
C GLU A 713 -23.74 -6.63 9.26
N PRO A 714 -23.40 -5.82 8.23
CA PRO A 714 -22.26 -4.89 8.30
C PRO A 714 -22.53 -3.73 9.27
N PHE A 715 -21.50 -3.24 9.94
CA PHE A 715 -21.61 -1.97 10.71
C PHE A 715 -21.40 -0.75 9.81
N VAL A 716 -20.74 -0.93 8.67
CA VAL A 716 -20.49 0.14 7.69
C VAL A 716 -20.72 -0.38 6.28
N THR A 717 -21.35 0.43 5.44
CA THR A 717 -21.53 0.15 4.00
C THR A 717 -21.05 1.32 3.15
N LEU A 718 -20.41 1.02 2.03
CA LEU A 718 -20.01 2.00 1.02
C LEU A 718 -21.23 2.42 0.20
N GLN A 719 -21.53 3.71 0.19
CA GLN A 719 -22.63 4.29 -0.59
C GLN A 719 -22.19 4.71 -1.99
N TRP A 720 -20.96 5.21 -2.11
CA TRP A 720 -20.26 5.57 -3.35
C TRP A 720 -18.82 6.00 -3.04
N GLY A 721 -17.97 6.06 -4.06
CA GLY A 721 -16.64 6.65 -3.95
C GLY A 721 -16.09 7.12 -5.30
N ALA A 722 -15.09 8.01 -5.26
CA ALA A 722 -14.45 8.63 -6.41
C ALA A 722 -12.94 8.79 -6.22
#